data_AF-A0A4S9BEH3-F1
#
_entry.id   AF-A0A4S9BEH3-F1
#
_cell.length_a   1.000
_cell.length_b   1.000
_cell.length_c   1.000
_cell.angle_alpha   90.00
_cell.angle_beta   90.00
_cell.angle_gamma   90.00
#
_symmetry.space_group_name_H-M   'P 1'
#
loop_
_entity.id
_entity.type
_entity.pdbx_description
1 polymer ?
#
loop_
_entity_poly.entity_id
_entity_poly.type
_entity_poly.pdbx_seq_one_letter_code
_entity_poly.pdbx_strand_id
1 'polypeptide(L)'
;MSLAFRYRNSLTVDSSNAGSETDDQLLPRRPSFPPSRTSYQQETQQQHNLPTLSHRLRHDASILALALSDNAVFAGTQRGEIIVYSLDTYERIALLEAHKSSVLDLCICEDENLLFSSAADRITNVWDLNTYQHVYSLYSRYDTGDVFCVAYSSLLRTVYLGAQNTSIQWYDLKEKDHRPKPKRDDHPSLREDPFFDSRGPGGIRTPRPADHGLPARHAAGGEVLEIDQDNIKHFAHYGYVYCMMLAKGVVPDAPGDQVLISAGGDGVINLWTMDAKRGGAIDLLYTLDDGREEGQSILSLAIDGTFLYSGRTGGEVNVWDLETRQLVRSLKAHRDDVLSICIGGGYMFSAAVTGYVRKFDRQYQCASRLRAHEGQILTSAFTYYKGKPLYVTGANDNTVAVWDVSDCIMSPTAIKRTTDEQMLEHLKRFIAYKTVSSDPKYKGDCRRGASYLRSVFKGFGAATEMLPTEDGSNPIILARFRGNPSTAATRKKVLFYGHYDVVAADNEQGKWITDPFVMEGLDGYLYGRGTSDNKGPIMAAIFACAELMSEQALGSDVIFLIEGEEESGSRGFANAVKQHKQIIGDVDWILLANSYWLDDSIPCVTYGLRGVIHATVQVESDHPDLHSGVDGSSQLDEPLKDLVMLLSTLTGSHGKVKIPSFYDPIPELSKEEEILYEDITQALVARNPDLGDPRDLALSLMRRWREASLTVHRFQTSGPANAAIIPRLAKAALSLRLVPNQEADTVGEALVKYLQSEFDKLGSHNRMTVTIDHQAEPWLGDFNNQIFQTLDKAIMDVWGPIPEVPQHRRKSSLAQVSKENALKVTIPKKEEMQNTHTSKPSPTTSSVLANGGPTSASSSALTDATNDTSSLLPIPSPTTKKSRTKPLYIREGGSIPAIRFLEKEFGAPAAHFPCGQASDSAHLDNERLRLINLYKSKDIFKRVFRELPMK
;
A
#
# COMPACT_ATOMS: atom_id res chain seq x y z
N MET A 1 -25.18 1.48 29.31
CA MET A 1 -25.25 0.75 30.60
C MET A 1 -24.01 -0.12 30.91
N SER A 2 -22.99 -0.23 30.03
CA SER A 2 -21.79 -1.07 30.28
C SER A 2 -20.58 -0.30 30.87
N LEU A 3 -20.24 0.89 30.36
CA LEU A 3 -19.11 1.69 30.88
C LEU A 3 -19.40 2.39 32.22
N ALA A 4 -20.54 3.09 32.33
CA ALA A 4 -20.94 3.78 33.57
C ALA A 4 -21.20 2.83 34.75
N PHE A 5 -21.64 1.59 34.45
CA PHE A 5 -21.80 0.54 35.46
C PHE A 5 -20.44 -0.11 35.79
N ARG A 6 -19.45 -0.14 34.88
CA ARG A 6 -18.07 -0.54 35.21
C ARG A 6 -17.33 0.46 36.10
N TYR A 7 -17.57 1.77 35.92
CA TYR A 7 -17.06 2.81 36.82
C TYR A 7 -17.74 2.80 38.21
N ARG A 8 -19.03 2.38 38.30
CA ARG A 8 -19.79 2.26 39.56
C ARG A 8 -19.68 0.90 40.27
N ASN A 9 -19.55 -0.23 39.57
CA ASN A 9 -19.47 -1.59 40.16
C ASN A 9 -18.04 -2.07 40.44
N SER A 10 -17.01 -1.24 40.31
CA SER A 10 -15.64 -1.57 40.73
C SER A 10 -15.47 -1.71 42.25
N LEU A 11 -16.56 -1.76 43.02
CA LEU A 11 -16.64 -1.65 44.48
C LEU A 11 -16.78 -2.98 45.24
N THR A 12 -16.76 -4.15 44.60
CA THR A 12 -16.73 -5.45 45.31
C THR A 12 -15.66 -6.37 44.76
N VAL A 13 -14.53 -6.45 45.47
CA VAL A 13 -13.59 -7.56 45.35
C VAL A 13 -14.24 -8.77 46.02
N ASP A 14 -14.92 -9.60 45.25
CA ASP A 14 -15.11 -11.01 45.61
C ASP A 14 -14.00 -11.82 44.94
N SER A 15 -13.08 -12.30 45.78
CA SER A 15 -11.87 -13.05 45.44
C SER A 15 -12.16 -14.50 45.01
N SER A 16 -13.24 -14.74 44.25
CA SER A 16 -13.66 -16.10 43.89
C SER A 16 -14.18 -16.23 42.45
N ASN A 17 -13.38 -15.81 41.47
CA ASN A 17 -13.33 -16.48 40.16
C ASN A 17 -12.07 -16.07 39.39
N ALA A 18 -10.93 -16.59 39.82
CA ALA A 18 -9.75 -16.68 38.96
C ALA A 18 -10.01 -17.76 37.89
N GLY A 19 -10.76 -17.40 36.85
CA GLY A 19 -10.88 -18.20 35.63
C GLY A 19 -9.53 -18.23 34.93
N SER A 20 -8.86 -19.37 35.02
CA SER A 20 -7.54 -19.63 34.46
C SER A 20 -7.59 -19.83 32.95
N GLU A 21 -7.63 -18.75 32.16
CA GLU A 21 -7.30 -18.84 30.73
C GLU A 21 -6.54 -17.58 30.29
N THR A 22 -5.22 -17.70 30.16
CA THR A 22 -4.37 -16.63 29.64
C THR A 22 -4.58 -16.45 28.14
N ASP A 23 -4.37 -15.22 27.68
CA ASP A 23 -4.33 -14.76 26.28
C ASP A 23 -3.35 -15.54 25.35
N ASP A 24 -2.70 -16.59 25.84
CA ASP A 24 -1.55 -17.27 25.25
C ASP A 24 -1.87 -18.20 24.06
N GLN A 25 -3.16 -18.46 23.78
CA GLN A 25 -3.56 -19.33 22.66
C GLN A 25 -3.73 -18.60 21.31
N LEU A 26 -3.55 -17.27 21.25
CA LEU A 26 -3.75 -16.49 20.02
C LEU A 26 -2.51 -16.39 19.12
N LEU A 27 -1.44 -17.17 19.37
CA LEU A 27 -0.22 -17.19 18.55
C LEU A 27 0.18 -18.63 18.16
N PRO A 28 0.75 -18.86 16.95
CA PRO A 28 1.31 -20.15 16.58
C PRO A 28 2.55 -20.48 17.44
N ARG A 29 2.60 -21.70 17.97
CA ARG A 29 3.75 -22.21 18.76
C ARG A 29 4.99 -22.32 17.86
N ARG A 30 6.10 -21.67 18.24
CA ARG A 30 7.41 -21.93 17.63
C ARG A 30 7.85 -23.37 17.97
N PRO A 31 8.38 -24.16 17.02
CA PRO A 31 8.92 -25.48 17.32
C PRO A 31 10.21 -25.34 18.15
N SER A 32 10.25 -26.03 19.29
CA SER A 32 11.43 -26.10 20.16
C SER A 32 12.41 -27.16 19.66
N PHE A 33 13.62 -26.76 19.27
CA PHE A 33 14.76 -27.67 19.11
C PHE A 33 15.69 -27.56 20.32
N PRO A 34 16.31 -28.66 20.79
CA PRO A 34 17.23 -28.65 21.92
C PRO A 34 18.58 -28.03 21.54
N PRO A 35 19.33 -27.43 22.49
CA PRO A 35 20.52 -26.65 22.16
C PRO A 35 21.73 -27.55 21.91
N SER A 36 22.30 -27.49 20.71
CA SER A 36 23.63 -28.02 20.40
C SER A 36 24.71 -26.99 20.78
N ARG A 37 25.60 -27.38 21.68
CA ARG A 37 26.83 -26.66 22.02
C ARG A 37 27.75 -26.58 20.79
N THR A 38 28.16 -25.37 20.37
CA THR A 38 29.57 -24.94 20.16
C THR A 38 29.69 -23.63 19.37
N SER A 39 30.82 -22.94 19.62
CA SER A 39 31.39 -21.75 18.97
C SER A 39 30.93 -20.37 19.46
N TYR A 40 31.73 -19.83 20.38
CA TYR A 40 31.88 -18.40 20.64
C TYR A 40 32.57 -17.75 19.43
N GLN A 41 31.92 -16.80 18.75
CA GLN A 41 32.56 -15.66 18.07
C GLN A 41 31.51 -14.63 17.61
N GLN A 42 31.54 -13.47 18.27
CA GLN A 42 31.08 -12.16 17.81
C GLN A 42 29.78 -12.10 16.99
N GLU A 43 28.63 -12.27 17.67
CA GLU A 43 27.43 -11.55 17.30
C GLU A 43 27.48 -10.15 17.91
N THR A 44 27.56 -9.13 17.07
CA THR A 44 27.26 -7.75 17.42
C THR A 44 25.78 -7.70 17.83
N GLN A 45 25.54 -7.78 19.14
CA GLN A 45 24.21 -7.63 19.73
C GLN A 45 23.62 -6.25 19.36
N GLN A 46 22.77 -6.19 18.35
CA GLN A 46 21.66 -5.22 18.39
C GLN A 46 20.70 -5.74 19.47
N GLN A 47 20.91 -5.32 20.72
CA GLN A 47 19.89 -5.43 21.76
C GLN A 47 18.64 -4.70 21.27
N HIS A 48 17.60 -5.45 20.89
CA HIS A 48 16.25 -4.89 20.83
C HIS A 48 15.89 -4.43 22.25
N ASN A 49 15.92 -3.12 22.49
CA ASN A 49 15.64 -2.51 23.79
C ASN A 49 14.15 -2.63 24.14
N LEU A 50 13.69 -3.79 24.63
CA LEU A 50 12.32 -3.98 25.10
C LEU A 50 11.83 -2.80 25.97
N PRO A 51 10.53 -2.46 25.95
CA PRO A 51 9.97 -1.40 26.79
C PRO A 51 10.39 -1.58 28.25
N THR A 52 10.93 -0.53 28.86
CA THR A 52 11.39 -0.56 30.26
C THR A 52 10.51 0.32 31.14
N LEU A 53 10.10 -0.21 32.30
CA LEU A 53 9.34 0.57 33.26
C LEU A 53 10.26 1.63 33.85
N SER A 54 9.97 2.90 33.57
CA SER A 54 10.69 4.02 34.16
C SER A 54 10.23 4.24 35.61
N HIS A 55 8.93 4.46 35.81
CA HIS A 55 8.36 4.77 37.12
C HIS A 55 6.95 4.21 37.27
N ARG A 56 6.55 3.92 38.52
CA ARG A 56 5.16 3.60 38.89
C ARG A 56 4.70 4.55 40.00
N LEU A 57 3.70 5.35 39.70
CA LEU A 57 3.13 6.36 40.58
C LEU A 57 1.87 5.78 41.21
N ARG A 58 1.82 5.70 42.54
CA ARG A 58 0.69 5.09 43.27
C ARG A 58 -0.26 6.15 43.80
N HIS A 59 -1.55 5.82 43.77
CA HIS A 59 -2.62 6.57 44.38
C HIS A 59 -3.54 5.64 45.20
N ASP A 60 -4.53 6.19 45.91
CA ASP A 60 -5.54 5.43 46.66
C ASP A 60 -6.83 5.19 45.86
N ALA A 61 -6.88 5.65 44.61
CA ALA A 61 -8.05 5.61 43.73
C ALA A 61 -7.65 5.23 42.31
N SER A 62 -8.60 4.65 41.57
CA SER A 62 -8.39 4.20 40.19
C SER A 62 -8.10 5.40 39.28
N ILE A 63 -7.19 5.20 38.32
CA ILE A 63 -6.82 6.20 37.31
C ILE A 63 -7.64 5.95 36.05
N LEU A 64 -8.45 6.92 35.68
CA LEU A 64 -9.50 6.77 34.66
C LEU A 64 -9.16 7.52 33.37
N ALA A 65 -8.52 8.68 33.49
CA ALA A 65 -8.15 9.54 32.37
C ALA A 65 -6.69 9.99 32.50
N LEU A 66 -6.03 10.19 31.36
CA LEU A 66 -4.66 10.69 31.28
C LEU A 66 -4.59 11.76 30.19
N ALA A 67 -3.87 12.84 30.49
CA ALA A 67 -3.37 13.77 29.49
C ALA A 67 -1.89 14.07 29.78
N LEU A 68 -1.10 14.26 28.73
CA LEU A 68 0.33 14.52 28.82
C LEU A 68 0.62 15.90 28.25
N SER A 69 1.35 16.71 29.00
CA SER A 69 2.00 17.92 28.47
C SER A 69 3.47 17.62 28.17
N ASP A 70 4.20 18.61 27.64
CA ASP A 70 5.64 18.54 27.40
C ASP A 70 6.47 18.21 28.64
N ASN A 71 5.93 18.43 29.84
CA ASN A 71 6.66 18.39 31.10
C ASN A 71 5.89 17.77 32.28
N ALA A 72 4.63 17.39 32.11
CA ALA A 72 3.82 16.81 33.19
C ALA A 72 2.84 15.71 32.71
N VAL A 73 2.46 14.86 33.66
CA VAL A 73 1.40 13.85 33.52
C VAL A 73 0.20 14.30 34.36
N PHE A 74 -0.96 14.44 33.72
CA PHE A 74 -2.24 14.73 34.37
C PHE A 74 -3.04 13.43 34.46
N ALA A 75 -3.39 13.02 35.68
CA ALA A 75 -4.11 11.78 35.96
C ALA A 75 -5.45 12.07 36.65
N GLY A 76 -6.55 11.79 35.96
CA GLY A 76 -7.91 11.92 36.48
C GLY A 76 -8.31 10.68 37.28
N THR A 77 -8.84 10.88 38.48
CA THR A 77 -9.16 9.79 39.43
C THR A 77 -10.65 9.51 39.53
N GLN A 78 -10.98 8.32 40.01
CA GLN A 78 -12.35 7.93 40.35
C GLN A 78 -12.99 8.84 41.42
N ARG A 79 -12.19 9.49 42.25
CA ARG A 79 -12.66 10.39 43.32
C ARG A 79 -12.96 11.81 42.83
N GLY A 80 -12.76 12.09 41.54
CA GLY A 80 -12.95 13.43 40.98
C GLY A 80 -11.73 14.34 41.14
N GLU A 81 -10.56 13.77 41.40
CA GLU A 81 -9.31 14.52 41.53
C GLU A 81 -8.51 14.49 40.22
N ILE A 82 -7.72 15.52 39.96
CA ILE A 82 -6.68 15.52 38.92
C ILE A 82 -5.34 15.65 39.62
N ILE A 83 -4.49 14.64 39.45
CA ILE A 83 -3.15 14.61 40.01
C ILE A 83 -2.18 15.03 38.92
N VAL A 84 -1.28 15.97 39.23
CA VAL A 84 -0.25 16.46 38.31
C VAL A 84 1.10 15.95 38.77
N TYR A 85 1.77 15.16 37.94
CA TYR A 85 3.12 14.65 38.19
C TYR A 85 4.13 15.29 37.24
N SER A 86 5.31 15.62 37.76
CA SER A 86 6.43 16.11 36.95
C SER A 86 7.01 14.99 36.09
N LEU A 87 7.26 15.22 34.79
CA LEU A 87 8.06 14.29 33.98
C LEU A 87 9.56 14.39 34.29
N ASP A 88 10.02 15.49 34.90
CA ASP A 88 11.40 15.66 35.36
C ASP A 88 11.71 14.79 36.58
N THR A 89 10.86 14.84 37.60
CA THR A 89 11.13 14.24 38.92
C THR A 89 10.18 13.10 39.29
N TYR A 90 9.08 12.93 38.56
CA TYR A 90 7.98 12.02 38.90
C TYR A 90 7.29 12.32 40.24
N GLU A 91 7.61 13.47 40.85
CA GLU A 91 6.95 13.95 42.05
C GLU A 91 5.61 14.61 41.72
N ARG A 92 4.68 14.54 42.67
CA ARG A 92 3.39 15.21 42.54
C ARG A 92 3.58 16.73 42.71
N ILE A 93 3.30 17.48 41.64
CA ILE A 93 3.36 18.95 41.60
C ILE A 93 2.08 19.54 42.19
N ALA A 94 0.91 18.98 41.82
CA ALA A 94 -0.39 19.51 42.24
C ALA A 94 -1.44 18.40 42.42
N LEU A 95 -2.49 18.72 43.20
CA LEU A 95 -3.68 17.90 43.39
C LEU A 95 -4.91 18.81 43.28
N LEU A 96 -5.70 18.63 42.22
CA LEU A 96 -6.88 19.45 41.95
C LEU A 96 -8.12 18.65 42.34
N GLU A 97 -8.90 19.15 43.30
CA GLU A 97 -10.27 18.65 43.54
C GLU A 97 -11.18 19.16 42.42
N ALA A 98 -11.22 18.41 41.32
CA ALA A 98 -11.75 18.89 40.05
C ALA A 98 -13.27 18.70 39.92
N HIS A 99 -13.79 17.58 40.40
CA HIS A 99 -15.18 17.17 40.20
C HIS A 99 -15.77 16.53 41.46
N LYS A 100 -17.10 16.49 41.55
CA LYS A 100 -17.80 15.79 42.65
C LYS A 100 -17.85 14.28 42.47
N SER A 101 -17.59 13.83 41.24
CA SER A 101 -17.65 12.44 40.81
C SER A 101 -16.44 12.13 39.94
N SER A 102 -16.32 10.89 39.47
CA SER A 102 -15.20 10.40 38.69
C SER A 102 -14.86 11.28 37.48
N VAL A 103 -13.57 11.63 37.33
CA VAL A 103 -13.03 12.28 36.12
C VAL A 103 -12.96 11.24 35.01
N LEU A 104 -13.65 11.46 33.90
CA LEU A 104 -13.82 10.47 32.83
C LEU A 104 -12.92 10.71 31.63
N ASP A 105 -12.60 11.97 31.34
CA ASP A 105 -11.69 12.33 30.24
C ASP A 105 -10.96 13.65 30.53
N LEU A 106 -9.76 13.76 29.96
CA LEU A 106 -8.88 14.92 30.08
C LEU A 106 -8.37 15.32 28.68
N CYS A 107 -8.56 16.57 28.30
CA CYS A 107 -8.08 17.11 27.03
C CYS A 107 -7.23 18.36 27.27
N ILE A 108 -5.98 18.35 26.79
CA ILE A 108 -5.09 19.52 26.83
C ILE A 108 -5.18 20.24 25.48
N CYS A 109 -5.24 21.57 25.50
CA CYS A 109 -5.24 22.35 24.25
C CYS A 109 -3.86 22.32 23.57
N GLU A 110 -3.81 22.49 22.24
CA GLU A 110 -2.57 22.45 21.45
C GLU A 110 -1.46 23.42 21.95
N ASP A 111 -1.84 24.58 22.51
CA ASP A 111 -0.90 25.57 23.04
C ASP A 111 -0.52 25.34 24.53
N GLU A 112 -0.94 24.21 25.11
CA GLU A 112 -0.70 23.81 26.52
C GLU A 112 -1.08 24.83 27.61
N ASN A 113 -2.00 25.75 27.31
CA ASN A 113 -2.45 26.76 28.29
C ASN A 113 -3.67 26.33 29.11
N LEU A 114 -4.51 25.46 28.55
CA LEU A 114 -5.78 25.03 29.15
C LEU A 114 -5.88 23.50 29.20
N LEU A 115 -6.44 23.02 30.29
CA LEU A 115 -6.86 21.62 30.49
C LEU A 115 -8.38 21.58 30.66
N PHE A 116 -9.02 20.68 29.92
CA PHE A 116 -10.45 20.41 30.02
C PHE A 116 -10.64 19.08 30.72
N SER A 117 -11.53 19.03 31.71
CA SER A 117 -11.86 17.82 32.46
C SER A 117 -13.37 17.56 32.43
N SER A 118 -13.75 16.38 31.96
CA SER A 118 -15.14 15.91 31.99
C SER A 118 -15.34 14.85 33.09
N ALA A 119 -16.58 14.71 33.56
CA ALA A 119 -16.87 13.83 34.69
C ALA A 119 -18.31 13.30 34.73
N ALA A 120 -18.51 12.35 35.64
CA ALA A 120 -19.81 11.78 36.01
C ALA A 120 -20.64 12.72 36.93
N ASP A 121 -20.50 14.04 36.78
CA ASP A 121 -21.24 15.08 37.52
C ASP A 121 -21.92 16.12 36.61
N ARG A 122 -22.06 15.80 35.32
CA ARG A 122 -22.73 16.62 34.27
C ARG A 122 -22.01 17.94 33.94
N ILE A 123 -20.80 18.15 34.46
CA ILE A 123 -20.03 19.38 34.28
C ILE A 123 -18.74 19.07 33.52
N THR A 124 -18.29 20.03 32.73
CA THR A 124 -16.92 20.08 32.23
C THR A 124 -16.22 21.31 32.80
N ASN A 125 -15.09 21.09 33.47
CA ASN A 125 -14.30 22.17 34.05
C ASN A 125 -13.09 22.47 33.18
N VAL A 126 -12.69 23.74 33.17
CA VAL A 126 -11.54 24.25 32.41
C VAL A 126 -10.55 24.84 33.39
N TRP A 127 -9.28 24.46 33.25
CA TRP A 127 -8.20 24.80 34.15
C TRP A 127 -7.09 25.50 33.38
N ASP A 128 -6.50 26.53 33.98
CA ASP A 128 -5.29 27.16 33.46
C ASP A 128 -4.07 26.31 33.87
N LEU A 129 -3.30 25.85 32.89
CA LEU A 129 -2.16 24.94 33.12
C LEU A 129 -0.93 25.64 33.72
N ASN A 130 -0.84 26.96 33.64
CA ASN A 130 0.26 27.73 34.21
C ASN A 130 0.09 27.94 35.72
N THR A 131 -1.16 28.14 36.16
CA THR A 131 -1.52 28.50 37.55
C THR A 131 -2.25 27.38 38.29
N TYR A 132 -2.72 26.35 37.58
CA TYR A 132 -3.62 25.29 38.05
C TYR A 132 -4.94 25.80 38.62
N GLN A 133 -5.34 27.03 38.25
CA GLN A 133 -6.59 27.62 38.71
C GLN A 133 -7.76 27.23 37.80
N HIS A 134 -8.91 27.05 38.43
CA HIS A 134 -10.17 26.84 37.74
C HIS A 134 -10.63 28.11 37.01
N VAL A 135 -10.92 28.00 35.70
CA VAL A 135 -11.29 29.11 34.82
C VAL A 135 -12.78 29.09 34.49
N TYR A 136 -13.31 27.95 34.03
CA TYR A 136 -14.71 27.84 33.58
C TYR A 136 -15.36 26.54 34.02
N SER A 137 -16.64 26.59 34.42
CA SER A 137 -17.52 25.43 34.53
C SER A 137 -18.59 25.48 33.45
N LEU A 138 -18.58 24.52 32.53
CA LEU A 138 -19.59 24.39 31.48
C LEU A 138 -20.67 23.39 31.91
N TYR A 139 -21.92 23.76 31.67
CA TYR A 139 -23.08 22.92 31.97
C TYR A 139 -24.22 23.11 30.95
N SER A 140 -25.09 22.10 30.83
CA SER A 140 -26.28 22.16 29.97
C SER A 140 -27.56 22.23 30.77
N ARG A 141 -28.59 22.87 30.21
CA ARG A 141 -29.95 22.81 30.78
C ARG A 141 -30.66 21.51 30.49
N TYR A 142 -30.25 20.75 29.47
CA TYR A 142 -30.77 19.41 29.26
C TYR A 142 -30.11 18.44 30.24
N ASP A 143 -30.82 17.40 30.65
CA ASP A 143 -30.20 16.35 31.46
C ASP A 143 -29.28 15.52 30.56
N THR A 144 -27.98 15.75 30.70
CA THR A 144 -26.94 15.11 29.89
C THR A 144 -26.55 13.75 30.41
N GLY A 145 -26.79 13.48 31.70
CA GLY A 145 -26.09 12.43 32.43
C GLY A 145 -24.57 12.67 32.44
N ASP A 146 -23.80 11.58 32.50
CA ASP A 146 -22.34 11.61 32.50
C ASP A 146 -21.81 12.25 31.19
N VAL A 147 -20.75 13.06 31.32
CA VAL A 147 -19.99 13.57 30.16
C VAL A 147 -18.75 12.68 30.02
N PHE A 148 -18.72 11.85 28.98
CA PHE A 148 -17.71 10.79 28.84
C PHE A 148 -16.43 11.26 28.17
N CYS A 149 -16.52 12.23 27.26
CA CYS A 149 -15.37 12.70 26.50
C CYS A 149 -15.48 14.19 26.16
N VAL A 150 -14.34 14.84 26.02
CA VAL A 150 -14.22 16.26 25.69
C VAL A 150 -13.16 16.48 24.61
N ALA A 151 -13.47 17.31 23.62
CA ALA A 151 -12.53 17.74 22.58
C ALA A 151 -12.53 19.26 22.46
N TYR A 152 -11.37 19.87 22.25
CA TYR A 152 -11.25 21.32 22.16
C TYR A 152 -10.54 21.76 20.87
N SER A 153 -11.20 22.62 20.09
CA SER A 153 -10.62 23.23 18.89
C SER A 153 -9.96 24.55 19.23
N SER A 154 -8.63 24.61 19.26
CA SER A 154 -7.89 25.87 19.42
C SER A 154 -8.16 26.86 18.29
N LEU A 155 -8.38 26.35 17.06
CA LEU A 155 -8.70 27.14 15.88
C LEU A 155 -10.02 27.91 16.04
N LEU A 156 -11.07 27.23 16.51
CA LEU A 156 -12.39 27.83 16.70
C LEU A 156 -12.57 28.47 18.07
N ARG A 157 -11.74 28.06 19.05
CA ARG A 157 -11.91 28.28 20.49
C ARG A 157 -13.21 27.71 21.03
N THR A 158 -13.60 26.54 20.51
CA THR A 158 -14.85 25.86 20.83
C THR A 158 -14.55 24.52 21.51
N VAL A 159 -15.25 24.25 22.61
CA VAL A 159 -15.21 22.95 23.32
C VAL A 159 -16.43 22.11 22.93
N TYR A 160 -16.22 20.81 22.73
CA TYR A 160 -17.23 19.81 22.37
C TYR A 160 -17.31 18.74 23.45
N LEU A 161 -18.53 18.37 23.85
CA LEU A 161 -18.83 17.45 24.95
C LEU A 161 -19.67 16.28 24.48
N GLY A 162 -19.19 15.05 24.66
CA GLY A 162 -19.91 13.82 24.35
C GLY A 162 -20.56 13.25 25.60
N ALA A 163 -21.89 13.06 25.56
CA ALA A 163 -22.68 12.79 26.75
C ALA A 163 -23.45 11.45 26.73
N GLN A 164 -23.91 11.04 27.91
CA GLN A 164 -24.72 9.84 28.13
C GLN A 164 -26.10 9.90 27.48
N ASN A 165 -26.69 11.09 27.34
CA ASN A 165 -27.96 11.30 26.64
C ASN A 165 -27.82 11.25 25.10
N THR A 166 -26.72 10.68 24.59
CA THR A 166 -26.41 10.48 23.16
C THR A 166 -26.19 11.75 22.34
N SER A 167 -26.05 12.90 23.01
CA SER A 167 -25.79 14.19 22.37
C SER A 167 -24.30 14.55 22.31
N ILE A 168 -23.95 15.36 21.31
CA ILE A 168 -22.74 16.18 21.30
C ILE A 168 -23.17 17.63 21.50
N GLN A 169 -22.54 18.32 22.44
CA GLN A 169 -22.84 19.70 22.80
C GLN A 169 -21.59 20.55 22.66
N TRP A 170 -21.73 21.86 22.40
CA TRP A 170 -20.57 22.71 22.27
C TRP A 170 -20.75 24.10 22.88
N TYR A 171 -19.63 24.76 23.15
CA TYR A 171 -19.60 26.15 23.61
C TYR A 171 -18.41 26.89 22.99
N ASP A 172 -18.66 28.06 22.43
CA ASP A 172 -17.64 28.96 21.91
C ASP A 172 -17.10 29.86 23.04
N LEU A 173 -15.86 29.63 23.48
CA LEU A 173 -15.23 30.39 24.57
C LEU A 173 -14.92 31.86 24.21
N LYS A 174 -15.13 32.30 22.97
CA LYS A 174 -15.09 33.73 22.62
C LYS A 174 -16.38 34.44 23.08
N GLU A 175 -17.48 33.70 23.26
CA GLU A 175 -18.75 34.27 23.68
C GLU A 175 -18.77 34.51 25.18
N LYS A 176 -19.08 35.77 25.57
CA LYS A 176 -19.30 36.12 26.96
C LYS A 176 -20.71 35.72 27.37
N ASP A 177 -20.82 34.88 28.40
CA ASP A 177 -22.13 34.56 28.96
C ASP A 177 -22.70 35.78 29.71
N HIS A 178 -23.68 36.45 29.11
CA HIS A 178 -24.35 37.60 29.69
C HIS A 178 -25.59 37.21 30.53
N ARG A 179 -25.90 35.91 30.65
CA ARG A 179 -27.07 35.45 31.41
C ARG A 179 -26.83 35.59 32.92
N PRO A 180 -27.88 35.88 33.71
CA PRO A 180 -27.74 35.92 35.16
C PRO A 180 -27.36 34.53 35.69
N LYS A 181 -26.51 34.49 36.73
CA LYS A 181 -26.13 33.24 37.39
C LYS A 181 -27.39 32.43 37.75
N PRO A 182 -27.44 31.12 37.42
CA PRO A 182 -28.60 30.29 37.70
C PRO A 182 -28.89 30.28 39.22
N LYS A 183 -30.17 30.17 39.59
CA LYS A 183 -30.52 29.94 41.00
C LYS A 183 -29.90 28.61 41.44
N ARG A 184 -29.51 28.52 42.72
CA ARG A 184 -28.84 27.34 43.29
C ARG A 184 -29.59 26.02 43.00
N ASP A 185 -30.92 26.06 42.99
CA ASP A 185 -31.77 24.89 42.77
C ASP A 185 -31.90 24.50 41.28
N ASP A 186 -31.58 25.40 40.35
CA ASP A 186 -31.66 25.18 38.90
C ASP A 186 -30.34 24.62 38.30
N HIS A 187 -29.26 24.64 39.10
CA HIS A 187 -27.91 24.22 38.69
C HIS A 187 -27.84 22.69 38.46
N PRO A 188 -27.38 22.18 37.30
CA PRO A 188 -27.48 20.75 36.96
C PRO A 188 -26.78 19.78 37.92
N SER A 189 -25.70 20.22 38.56
CA SER A 189 -24.98 19.44 39.59
C SER A 189 -25.71 19.35 40.94
N LEU A 190 -26.86 19.99 41.06
CA LEU A 190 -27.74 19.96 42.24
C LEU A 190 -29.15 19.44 41.91
N ARG A 191 -29.47 19.20 40.62
CA ARG A 191 -30.77 18.64 40.19
C ARG A 191 -30.97 17.24 40.74
N GLU A 192 -32.15 17.01 41.30
CA GLU A 192 -32.59 15.68 41.75
C GLU A 192 -32.59 14.71 40.57
N ASP A 193 -31.95 13.55 40.76
CA ASP A 193 -31.96 12.47 39.78
C ASP A 193 -33.37 11.86 39.73
N PRO A 194 -34.07 11.90 38.58
CA PRO A 194 -35.46 11.42 38.49
C PRO A 194 -35.64 9.96 38.90
N PHE A 195 -34.56 9.17 38.87
CA PHE A 195 -34.57 7.77 39.25
C PHE A 195 -34.12 7.59 40.71
N PHE A 196 -32.96 8.12 41.10
CA PHE A 196 -32.37 7.91 42.43
C PHE A 196 -32.95 8.79 43.55
N ASP A 197 -33.51 9.96 43.20
CA ASP A 197 -34.15 10.88 44.15
C ASP A 197 -35.68 10.82 44.10
N SER A 198 -36.25 9.90 43.30
CA SER A 198 -37.69 9.67 43.30
C SER A 198 -38.15 9.20 44.69
N ARG A 199 -39.24 9.78 45.18
CA ARG A 199 -39.97 9.22 46.31
C ARG A 199 -40.62 7.94 45.77
N GLY A 200 -39.96 6.79 45.96
CA GLY A 200 -40.49 5.49 45.56
C GLY A 200 -41.90 5.24 46.17
N PRO A 201 -42.56 4.12 45.82
CA PRO A 201 -43.87 3.81 46.35
C PRO A 201 -43.79 3.65 47.88
N GLY A 202 -44.21 4.68 48.62
CA GLY A 202 -44.04 4.78 50.08
C GLY A 202 -43.54 6.14 50.59
N GLY A 203 -43.08 7.05 49.72
CA GLY A 203 -42.81 8.45 50.09
C GLY A 203 -41.51 8.70 50.87
N ILE A 204 -40.75 7.65 51.20
CA ILE A 204 -39.49 7.74 51.96
C ILE A 204 -38.32 7.91 50.98
N ARG A 205 -37.58 9.00 51.14
CA ARG A 205 -36.36 9.31 50.37
C ARG A 205 -35.15 8.68 51.04
N THR A 206 -34.24 8.09 50.26
CA THR A 206 -32.94 7.61 50.75
C THR A 206 -32.12 8.79 51.30
N PRO A 207 -31.59 8.74 52.54
CA PRO A 207 -30.81 9.84 53.10
C PRO A 207 -29.56 10.12 52.27
N ARG A 208 -29.35 11.37 51.84
CA ARG A 208 -28.12 11.78 51.15
C ARG A 208 -26.98 12.00 52.16
N PRO A 209 -25.73 11.61 51.83
CA PRO A 209 -24.56 12.03 52.58
C PRO A 209 -24.49 13.56 52.73
N ALA A 210 -24.07 14.04 53.90
CA ALA A 210 -24.11 15.47 54.27
C ALA A 210 -23.29 16.41 53.36
N ASP A 211 -22.32 15.88 52.60
CA ASP A 211 -21.39 16.66 51.76
C ASP A 211 -21.86 16.97 50.33
N HIS A 212 -23.01 16.43 49.86
CA HIS A 212 -23.44 16.59 48.46
C HIS A 212 -23.75 18.04 48.02
N GLY A 213 -23.86 18.98 48.97
CA GLY A 213 -24.25 20.38 48.73
C GLY A 213 -23.11 21.40 48.67
N LEU A 214 -21.86 20.99 48.90
CA LEU A 214 -20.68 21.87 48.86
C LEU A 214 -20.00 21.82 47.47
N PRO A 215 -19.52 22.94 46.91
CA PRO A 215 -18.69 22.94 45.71
C PRO A 215 -17.34 22.24 45.98
N ALA A 216 -16.76 21.59 44.97
CA ALA A 216 -15.42 21.01 45.09
C ALA A 216 -14.42 22.15 45.44
N ARG A 217 -13.48 21.91 46.37
CA ARG A 217 -12.73 23.01 47.00
C ARG A 217 -11.85 23.77 46.02
N HIS A 218 -11.28 23.06 45.03
CA HIS A 218 -10.37 23.64 44.04
C HIS A 218 -11.07 24.04 42.73
N ALA A 219 -12.28 23.56 42.47
CA ALA A 219 -13.17 24.13 41.45
C ALA A 219 -13.96 25.36 41.97
N ALA A 220 -13.52 25.96 43.08
CA ALA A 220 -14.12 27.16 43.64
C ALA A 220 -13.53 28.41 42.98
N GLY A 221 -14.37 29.19 42.29
CA GLY A 221 -13.93 30.32 41.45
C GLY A 221 -14.24 30.04 39.97
N GLY A 222 -13.86 30.94 39.06
CA GLY A 222 -14.15 30.80 37.63
C GLY A 222 -15.56 31.21 37.21
N GLU A 223 -15.76 31.36 35.90
CA GLU A 223 -17.04 31.71 35.31
C GLU A 223 -17.87 30.45 35.02
N VAL A 224 -19.17 30.54 35.24
CA VAL A 224 -20.10 29.43 35.04
C VAL A 224 -20.84 29.68 33.73
N LEU A 225 -20.59 28.85 32.72
CA LEU A 225 -21.04 29.04 31.34
C LEU A 225 -22.16 28.04 31.01
N GLU A 226 -23.32 28.56 30.61
CA GLU A 226 -24.46 27.74 30.20
C GLU A 226 -24.38 27.39 28.70
N ILE A 227 -24.48 26.12 28.34
CA ILE A 227 -24.58 25.71 26.93
C ILE A 227 -25.96 26.08 26.40
N ASP A 228 -25.99 26.84 25.30
CA ASP A 228 -27.24 27.22 24.64
C ASP A 228 -27.97 25.99 24.07
N GLN A 229 -29.30 26.06 24.01
CA GLN A 229 -30.13 24.97 23.48
C GLN A 229 -29.88 24.72 21.99
N ASP A 230 -29.49 25.78 21.26
CA ASP A 230 -29.14 25.67 19.84
C ASP A 230 -27.76 25.03 19.63
N ASN A 231 -26.94 24.94 20.68
CA ASN A 231 -25.59 24.36 20.64
C ASN A 231 -25.57 22.87 21.07
N ILE A 232 -26.63 22.14 20.68
CA ILE A 232 -26.83 20.73 21.04
C ILE A 232 -27.22 19.92 19.81
N LYS A 233 -26.38 18.94 19.47
CA LYS A 233 -26.71 17.91 18.49
C LYS A 233 -27.31 16.71 19.22
N HIS A 234 -28.64 16.68 19.28
CA HIS A 234 -29.38 15.52 19.76
C HIS A 234 -29.15 14.31 18.84
N PHE A 235 -29.11 13.12 19.43
CA PHE A 235 -28.91 11.86 18.71
C PHE A 235 -27.70 11.90 17.77
N ALA A 236 -26.60 12.50 18.23
CA ALA A 236 -25.33 12.45 17.51
C ALA A 236 -24.86 10.99 17.35
N HIS A 237 -25.25 10.13 18.30
CA HIS A 237 -25.17 8.67 18.23
C HIS A 237 -26.50 8.04 18.69
N TYR A 238 -26.76 6.79 18.32
CA TYR A 238 -27.84 5.95 18.88
C TYR A 238 -27.35 5.13 20.09
N GLY A 239 -26.38 5.69 20.82
CA GLY A 239 -25.76 5.15 22.02
C GLY A 239 -24.97 6.26 22.72
N TYR A 240 -24.34 5.94 23.85
CA TYR A 240 -23.50 6.92 24.56
C TYR A 240 -22.33 7.34 23.69
N VAL A 241 -21.96 8.63 23.72
CA VAL A 241 -20.78 9.12 22.99
C VAL A 241 -19.55 8.87 23.87
N TYR A 242 -18.76 7.84 23.57
CA TYR A 242 -17.69 7.38 24.46
C TYR A 242 -16.36 8.10 24.22
N CYS A 243 -16.05 8.42 22.97
CA CYS A 243 -14.77 9.04 22.62
C CYS A 243 -14.94 10.02 21.46
N MET A 244 -14.15 11.08 21.51
CA MET A 244 -14.08 12.12 20.48
C MET A 244 -12.66 12.58 20.28
N MET A 245 -12.32 13.00 19.08
CA MET A 245 -11.04 13.65 18.77
C MET A 245 -11.16 14.60 17.59
N LEU A 246 -10.21 15.52 17.50
CA LEU A 246 -10.07 16.39 16.34
C LEU A 246 -8.98 15.84 15.41
N ALA A 247 -9.22 15.94 14.11
CA ALA A 247 -8.23 15.60 13.09
C ALA A 247 -8.14 16.69 12.03
N LYS A 248 -6.95 16.92 11.48
CA LYS A 248 -6.69 17.98 10.50
C LYS A 248 -6.13 17.41 9.21
N GLY A 249 -6.76 17.73 8.08
CA GLY A 249 -6.28 17.34 6.75
C GLY A 249 -6.30 15.82 6.47
N VAL A 250 -7.16 15.09 7.18
CA VAL A 250 -7.29 13.62 7.06
C VAL A 250 -8.44 13.17 6.16
N VAL A 251 -9.35 14.09 5.82
CA VAL A 251 -10.56 13.82 5.00
C VAL A 251 -10.42 14.51 3.64
N PRO A 252 -10.67 13.80 2.52
CA PRO A 252 -10.57 14.38 1.17
C PRO A 252 -11.56 15.51 0.90
N ASP A 253 -12.78 15.42 1.45
CA ASP A 253 -13.86 16.40 1.24
C ASP A 253 -13.66 17.71 2.01
N ALA A 254 -12.70 17.74 2.94
CA ALA A 254 -12.36 18.92 3.74
C ALA A 254 -10.82 19.10 3.83
N PRO A 255 -10.13 19.27 2.69
CA PRO A 255 -8.67 19.26 2.63
C PRO A 255 -8.12 20.58 3.18
N GLY A 256 -7.76 20.57 4.47
CA GLY A 256 -7.21 21.74 5.17
C GLY A 256 -8.01 22.15 6.40
N ASP A 257 -9.24 21.67 6.52
CA ASP A 257 -10.11 21.94 7.66
C ASP A 257 -9.87 20.93 8.79
N GLN A 258 -10.23 21.36 10.00
CA GLN A 258 -10.28 20.50 11.18
C GLN A 258 -11.66 19.84 11.21
N VAL A 259 -11.70 18.52 11.39
CA VAL A 259 -12.93 17.72 11.55
C VAL A 259 -13.01 17.18 12.97
N LEU A 260 -14.24 17.07 13.49
CA LEU A 260 -14.51 16.37 14.74
C LEU A 260 -14.89 14.92 14.41
N ILE A 261 -14.26 13.97 15.07
CA ILE A 261 -14.55 12.54 14.95
C ILE A 261 -15.13 12.08 16.28
N SER A 262 -16.30 11.44 16.25
CA SER A 262 -16.94 10.87 17.44
C SER A 262 -17.25 9.41 17.22
N ALA A 263 -17.18 8.61 18.28
CA ALA A 263 -17.63 7.23 18.26
C ALA A 263 -18.42 6.88 19.52
N GLY A 264 -19.36 5.96 19.36
CA GLY A 264 -20.39 5.72 20.35
C GLY A 264 -20.70 4.26 20.65
N GLY A 265 -21.65 4.09 21.56
CA GLY A 265 -22.17 2.80 21.98
C GLY A 265 -22.98 2.06 20.92
N ASP A 266 -23.37 2.75 19.86
CA ASP A 266 -23.99 2.22 18.65
C ASP A 266 -23.00 1.53 17.71
N GLY A 267 -21.69 1.65 17.97
CA GLY A 267 -20.65 0.98 17.19
C GLY A 267 -20.29 1.67 15.88
N VAL A 268 -20.76 2.91 15.67
CA VAL A 268 -20.44 3.71 14.47
C VAL A 268 -19.49 4.86 14.81
N ILE A 269 -18.80 5.35 13.79
CA ILE A 269 -17.95 6.53 13.87
C ILE A 269 -18.54 7.62 12.99
N ASN A 270 -18.83 8.78 13.56
CA ASN A 270 -19.35 9.93 12.84
C ASN A 270 -18.25 10.98 12.67
N LEU A 271 -18.10 11.48 11.45
CA LEU A 271 -17.22 12.60 11.14
C LEU A 271 -18.05 13.85 10.89
N TRP A 272 -17.66 14.94 11.54
CA TRP A 272 -18.39 16.19 11.56
C TRP A 272 -17.53 17.34 11.05
N THR A 273 -18.14 18.17 10.21
CA THR A 273 -17.60 19.51 9.91
C THR A 273 -17.96 20.45 11.05
N MET A 274 -17.14 21.47 11.28
CA MET A 274 -17.35 22.47 12.32
C MET A 274 -17.43 23.87 11.70
N ASP A 275 -18.57 24.54 11.87
CA ASP A 275 -18.82 25.85 11.25
C ASP A 275 -18.42 27.00 12.20
N ALA A 276 -17.31 27.66 11.87
CA ALA A 276 -16.82 28.84 12.59
C ALA A 276 -17.82 30.00 12.64
N LYS A 277 -18.71 30.16 11.66
CA LYS A 277 -19.70 31.24 11.59
C LYS A 277 -20.92 30.99 12.47
N ARG A 278 -21.18 29.72 12.81
CA ARG A 278 -22.28 29.28 13.69
C ARG A 278 -21.74 28.78 15.04
N GLY A 279 -20.76 29.49 15.62
CA GLY A 279 -20.23 29.17 16.95
C GLY A 279 -19.57 27.79 17.09
N GLY A 280 -19.17 27.16 15.99
CA GLY A 280 -18.65 25.79 15.98
C GLY A 280 -19.72 24.72 15.78
N ALA A 281 -20.92 25.07 15.30
CA ALA A 281 -21.96 24.09 15.03
C ALA A 281 -21.49 22.95 14.13
N ILE A 282 -21.91 21.72 14.48
CA ILE A 282 -21.47 20.51 13.80
C ILE A 282 -22.49 19.99 12.79
N ASP A 283 -22.01 19.68 11.58
CA ASP A 283 -22.81 19.00 10.54
C ASP A 283 -22.15 17.69 10.15
N LEU A 284 -22.97 16.63 10.05
CA LEU A 284 -22.50 15.28 9.71
C LEU A 284 -21.96 15.28 8.29
N LEU A 285 -20.71 14.84 8.13
CA LEU A 285 -20.05 14.68 6.84
C LEU A 285 -20.30 13.27 6.29
N TYR A 286 -19.95 12.24 7.07
CA TYR A 286 -20.29 10.84 6.80
C TYR A 286 -20.11 9.97 8.05
N THR A 287 -20.65 8.76 7.98
CA THR A 287 -20.57 7.73 9.02
C THR A 287 -19.72 6.56 8.51
N LEU A 288 -18.82 6.05 9.35
CA LEU A 288 -18.14 4.78 9.14
C LEU A 288 -18.85 3.72 9.97
N ASP A 289 -19.29 2.67 9.29
CA ASP A 289 -20.02 1.54 9.85
C ASP A 289 -19.47 0.25 9.23
N ASP A 290 -19.22 -0.77 10.06
CA ASP A 290 -18.71 -2.05 9.60
C ASP A 290 -19.79 -3.06 9.21
N GLY A 291 -21.06 -2.63 9.23
CA GLY A 291 -22.20 -3.36 8.67
C GLY A 291 -22.57 -4.62 9.45
N ARG A 292 -22.06 -4.80 10.67
CA ARG A 292 -22.42 -5.93 11.54
C ARG A 292 -23.72 -5.63 12.28
N GLU A 293 -24.61 -6.61 12.38
CA GLU A 293 -25.90 -6.47 13.08
C GLU A 293 -25.75 -6.27 14.60
N GLU A 294 -24.63 -6.73 15.19
CA GLU A 294 -24.33 -6.56 16.60
C GLU A 294 -23.50 -5.27 16.83
N GLY A 295 -24.17 -4.21 17.30
CA GLY A 295 -23.58 -2.90 17.63
C GLY A 295 -22.58 -2.94 18.79
N GLN A 296 -21.40 -3.51 18.55
CA GLN A 296 -20.28 -3.49 19.50
C GLN A 296 -19.79 -2.05 19.67
N SER A 297 -19.85 -1.55 20.90
CA SER A 297 -19.48 -0.18 21.24
C SER A 297 -18.02 0.10 20.91
N ILE A 298 -17.76 1.31 20.40
CA ILE A 298 -16.40 1.83 20.21
C ILE A 298 -16.03 2.63 21.46
N LEU A 299 -14.91 2.27 22.08
CA LEU A 299 -14.49 2.78 23.38
C LEU A 299 -13.27 3.69 23.30
N SER A 300 -12.47 3.56 22.25
CA SER A 300 -11.26 4.36 22.05
C SER A 300 -11.01 4.63 20.58
N LEU A 301 -10.44 5.80 20.29
CA LEU A 301 -10.04 6.23 18.96
C LEU A 301 -8.57 6.66 18.98
N ALA A 302 -7.85 6.34 17.90
CA ALA A 302 -6.53 6.91 17.64
C ALA A 302 -6.34 7.09 16.14
N ILE A 303 -5.48 8.01 15.72
CA ILE A 303 -5.28 8.33 14.30
C ILE A 303 -3.79 8.35 13.94
N ASP A 304 -3.44 7.78 12.78
CA ASP A 304 -2.11 7.86 12.17
C ASP A 304 -2.25 8.18 10.67
N GLY A 305 -1.97 9.42 10.28
CA GLY A 305 -2.20 9.89 8.91
C GLY A 305 -3.69 9.83 8.54
N THR A 306 -4.04 9.07 7.51
CA THR A 306 -5.45 8.83 7.09
C THR A 306 -6.06 7.60 7.76
N PHE A 307 -5.30 6.84 8.56
CA PHE A 307 -5.82 5.64 9.20
C PHE A 307 -6.40 5.97 10.58
N LEU A 308 -7.68 5.65 10.76
CA LEU A 308 -8.37 5.76 12.04
C LEU A 308 -8.50 4.37 12.67
N TYR A 309 -8.03 4.25 13.91
CA TYR A 309 -8.10 3.05 14.73
C TYR A 309 -9.24 3.19 15.73
N SER A 310 -10.08 2.17 15.81
CA SER A 310 -11.24 2.14 16.70
C SER A 310 -11.23 0.88 17.54
N GLY A 311 -11.07 1.05 18.85
CA GLY A 311 -11.06 -0.03 19.83
C GLY A 311 -12.46 -0.37 20.28
N ARG A 312 -12.83 -1.64 20.21
CA ARG A 312 -14.20 -2.10 20.43
C ARG A 312 -14.33 -2.95 21.67
N THR A 313 -15.58 -3.07 22.13
CA THR A 313 -15.99 -4.17 23.00
C THR A 313 -15.71 -5.51 22.32
N GLY A 314 -15.30 -6.52 23.08
CA GLY A 314 -14.89 -7.82 22.53
C GLY A 314 -13.47 -7.85 21.97
N GLY A 315 -12.65 -6.80 22.16
CA GLY A 315 -11.20 -6.88 21.92
C GLY A 315 -10.75 -6.72 20.48
N GLU A 316 -11.65 -6.27 19.60
CA GLU A 316 -11.30 -5.92 18.22
C GLU A 316 -10.78 -4.49 18.12
N VAL A 317 -9.84 -4.28 17.19
CA VAL A 317 -9.42 -2.95 16.73
C VAL A 317 -9.69 -2.87 15.23
N ASN A 318 -10.66 -2.05 14.85
CA ASN A 318 -10.97 -1.78 13.45
C ASN A 318 -10.05 -0.66 12.94
N VAL A 319 -9.45 -0.88 11.77
CA VAL A 319 -8.59 0.06 11.07
C VAL A 319 -9.31 0.55 9.83
N TRP A 320 -9.67 1.82 9.85
CA TRP A 320 -10.37 2.52 8.78
C TRP A 320 -9.40 3.37 7.98
N ASP A 321 -9.60 3.44 6.67
CA ASP A 321 -8.97 4.47 5.85
C ASP A 321 -9.97 5.59 5.63
N LEU A 322 -9.70 6.76 6.21
CA LEU A 322 -10.60 7.92 6.14
C LEU A 322 -10.72 8.50 4.72
N GLU A 323 -9.76 8.21 3.84
CA GLU A 323 -9.79 8.73 2.47
C GLU A 323 -10.71 7.91 1.58
N THR A 324 -10.61 6.59 1.65
CA THR A 324 -11.51 5.69 0.89
C THR A 324 -12.81 5.39 1.62
N ARG A 325 -12.90 5.75 2.91
CA ARG A 325 -14.01 5.45 3.83
C ARG A 325 -14.26 3.95 4.00
N GLN A 326 -13.23 3.13 3.77
CA GLN A 326 -13.33 1.68 3.84
C GLN A 326 -12.73 1.13 5.12
N LEU A 327 -13.34 0.06 5.65
CA LEU A 327 -12.73 -0.78 6.66
C LEU A 327 -11.58 -1.57 6.01
N VAL A 328 -10.34 -1.25 6.37
CA VAL A 328 -9.14 -1.90 5.82
C VAL A 328 -8.91 -3.24 6.50
N ARG A 329 -9.12 -3.30 7.82
CA ARG A 329 -8.86 -4.49 8.63
C ARG A 329 -9.60 -4.44 9.97
N SER A 330 -10.04 -5.61 10.46
CA SER A 330 -10.35 -5.82 11.88
C SER A 330 -9.26 -6.70 12.50
N LEU A 331 -8.65 -6.21 13.58
CA LEU A 331 -7.59 -6.91 14.32
C LEU A 331 -8.19 -7.46 15.61
N LYS A 332 -8.05 -8.77 15.85
CA LYS A 332 -8.32 -9.33 17.18
C LYS A 332 -7.14 -9.01 18.11
N ALA A 333 -7.15 -7.79 18.64
CA ALA A 333 -6.08 -7.30 19.48
C ALA A 333 -6.09 -7.99 20.84
N HIS A 334 -7.26 -8.19 21.45
CA HIS A 334 -7.40 -8.79 22.77
C HIS A 334 -8.61 -9.74 22.81
N ARG A 335 -8.73 -10.56 23.87
CA ARG A 335 -9.95 -11.34 24.13
C ARG A 335 -11.10 -10.48 24.65
N ASP A 336 -10.75 -9.47 25.45
CA ASP A 336 -11.68 -8.52 26.09
C ASP A 336 -11.55 -7.12 25.52
N ASP A 337 -12.46 -6.24 25.92
CA ASP A 337 -12.61 -4.86 25.44
C ASP A 337 -11.30 -4.07 25.35
N VAL A 338 -11.15 -3.34 24.24
CA VAL A 338 -10.04 -2.42 24.01
C VAL A 338 -10.43 -1.05 24.55
N LEU A 339 -10.00 -0.76 25.78
CA LEU A 339 -10.37 0.46 26.49
C LEU A 339 -9.52 1.67 26.07
N SER A 340 -8.29 1.45 25.63
CA SER A 340 -7.42 2.53 25.17
C SER A 340 -6.59 2.12 23.95
N ILE A 341 -6.48 3.03 22.99
CA ILE A 341 -5.56 2.95 21.86
C ILE A 341 -4.76 4.24 21.82
N CYS A 342 -3.47 4.11 21.57
CA CYS A 342 -2.58 5.25 21.38
C CYS A 342 -1.63 4.97 20.21
N ILE A 343 -1.31 5.99 19.42
CA ILE A 343 -0.30 5.92 18.36
C ILE A 343 0.93 6.70 18.81
N GLY A 344 2.11 6.10 18.66
CA GLY A 344 3.37 6.72 19.07
C GLY A 344 4.59 6.00 18.52
N GLY A 345 5.62 6.75 18.13
CA GLY A 345 6.87 6.18 17.63
C GLY A 345 6.71 5.24 16.43
N GLY A 346 5.67 5.44 15.62
CA GLY A 346 5.36 4.59 14.46
C GLY A 346 4.71 3.23 14.78
N TYR A 347 4.27 3.03 16.03
CA TYR A 347 3.54 1.84 16.49
C TYR A 347 2.15 2.22 17.02
N MET A 348 1.25 1.24 17.02
CA MET A 348 -0.03 1.31 17.71
C MET A 348 0.07 0.54 19.03
N PHE A 349 -0.32 1.17 20.14
CA PHE A 349 -0.46 0.53 21.44
C PHE A 349 -1.94 0.33 21.73
N SER A 350 -2.33 -0.91 22.02
CA SER A 350 -3.70 -1.26 22.39
C SER A 350 -3.70 -1.86 23.78
N ALA A 351 -4.51 -1.30 24.68
CA ALA A 351 -4.62 -1.73 26.07
C ALA A 351 -6.00 -2.32 26.36
N ALA A 352 -6.04 -3.36 27.19
CA ALA A 352 -7.26 -4.10 27.49
C ALA A 352 -7.50 -4.29 29.00
N VAL A 353 -8.68 -4.84 29.29
CA VAL A 353 -9.18 -5.20 30.63
C VAL A 353 -8.23 -6.13 31.39
N THR A 354 -7.40 -6.91 30.70
CA THR A 354 -6.51 -7.92 31.31
C THR A 354 -5.20 -7.36 31.87
N GLY A 355 -4.97 -6.05 31.82
CA GLY A 355 -3.73 -5.42 32.30
C GLY A 355 -2.56 -5.48 31.30
N TYR A 356 -2.82 -6.01 30.10
CA TYR A 356 -1.85 -6.12 29.03
C TYR A 356 -1.98 -5.00 28.00
N VAL A 357 -0.83 -4.55 27.53
CA VAL A 357 -0.67 -3.70 26.36
C VAL A 357 -0.05 -4.55 25.25
N ARG A 358 -0.62 -4.46 24.05
CA ARG A 358 -0.03 -5.02 22.84
C ARG A 358 0.44 -3.89 21.95
N LYS A 359 1.69 -3.98 21.52
CA LYS A 359 2.35 -3.06 20.59
C LYS A 359 2.29 -3.68 19.20
N PHE A 360 1.66 -2.99 18.25
CA PHE A 360 1.52 -3.42 16.87
C PHE A 360 2.37 -2.55 15.96
N ASP A 361 3.08 -3.19 15.04
CA ASP A 361 3.78 -2.50 13.96
C ASP A 361 2.81 -2.00 12.87
N ARG A 362 3.37 -1.35 11.84
CA ARG A 362 2.59 -0.84 10.69
C ARG A 362 2.02 -1.94 9.79
N GLN A 363 2.41 -3.19 10.00
CA GLN A 363 1.89 -4.38 9.34
C GLN A 363 0.82 -5.07 10.19
N TYR A 364 0.40 -4.45 11.30
CA TYR A 364 -0.55 -4.94 12.27
C TYR A 364 -0.14 -6.27 12.92
N GLN A 365 1.16 -6.56 12.94
CA GLN A 365 1.70 -7.68 13.69
C GLN A 365 1.99 -7.24 15.12
N CYS A 366 1.67 -8.10 16.09
CA CYS A 366 1.98 -7.84 17.48
C CYS A 366 3.50 -7.96 17.69
N ALA A 367 4.19 -6.81 17.73
CA ALA A 367 5.62 -6.71 17.91
C ALA A 367 6.04 -7.08 19.34
N SER A 368 5.29 -6.62 20.34
CA SER A 368 5.55 -6.97 21.73
C SER A 368 4.29 -6.93 22.59
N ARG A 369 4.32 -7.65 23.71
CA ARG A 369 3.29 -7.68 24.74
C ARG A 369 3.90 -7.27 26.07
N LEU A 370 3.21 -6.36 26.75
CA LEU A 370 3.68 -5.77 27.99
C LEU A 370 2.59 -5.91 29.06
N ARG A 371 2.91 -6.54 30.20
CA ARG A 371 2.03 -6.51 31.38
C ARG A 371 2.26 -5.18 32.09
N ALA A 372 1.43 -4.19 31.77
CA ALA A 372 1.61 -2.84 32.31
C ALA A 372 1.03 -2.72 33.73
N HIS A 373 -0.04 -3.46 34.02
CA HIS A 373 -0.78 -3.38 35.28
C HIS A 373 -1.28 -4.75 35.74
N GLU A 374 -1.60 -4.87 37.03
CA GLU A 374 -2.24 -6.06 37.62
C GLU A 374 -3.77 -6.00 37.49
N GLY A 375 -4.30 -4.82 37.20
CA GLY A 375 -5.71 -4.55 36.96
C GLY A 375 -6.00 -4.09 35.53
N GLN A 376 -7.23 -3.62 35.31
CA GLN A 376 -7.72 -3.14 34.03
C GLN A 376 -7.05 -1.82 33.67
N ILE A 377 -6.46 -1.74 32.47
CA ILE A 377 -5.93 -0.49 31.94
C ILE A 377 -7.11 0.29 31.35
N LEU A 378 -7.34 1.48 31.88
CA LEU A 378 -8.48 2.31 31.52
C LEU A 378 -8.11 3.40 30.53
N THR A 379 -6.84 3.84 30.54
CA THR A 379 -6.37 4.96 29.73
C THR A 379 -4.88 4.79 29.43
N SER A 380 -4.45 5.30 28.27
CA SER A 380 -3.04 5.39 27.91
C SER A 380 -2.76 6.59 27.02
N ALA A 381 -1.53 7.08 27.08
CA ALA A 381 -1.07 8.23 26.31
C ALA A 381 0.41 8.08 25.94
N PHE A 382 0.84 8.78 24.90
CA PHE A 382 2.21 8.74 24.39
C PHE A 382 2.75 10.16 24.23
N THR A 383 4.02 10.37 24.58
CA THR A 383 4.70 11.66 24.41
C THR A 383 6.20 11.48 24.14
N TYR A 384 6.86 12.55 23.72
CA TYR A 384 8.32 12.63 23.69
C TYR A 384 8.81 13.59 24.77
N TYR A 385 9.52 13.07 25.76
CA TYR A 385 10.09 13.88 26.83
C TYR A 385 11.61 13.95 26.68
N LYS A 386 12.16 15.16 26.46
CA LYS A 386 13.59 15.38 26.19
C LYS A 386 14.15 14.46 25.08
N GLY A 387 13.35 14.22 24.04
CA GLY A 387 13.68 13.35 22.91
C GLY A 387 13.54 11.84 23.17
N LYS A 388 13.14 11.43 24.38
CA LYS A 388 12.84 10.03 24.71
C LYS A 388 11.35 9.75 24.54
N PRO A 389 10.95 8.72 23.80
CA PRO A 389 9.54 8.34 23.70
C PRO A 389 9.08 7.66 24.99
N LEU A 390 8.02 8.21 25.58
CA LEU A 390 7.39 7.70 26.78
C LEU A 390 5.97 7.23 26.47
N TYR A 391 5.62 6.06 27.00
CA TYR A 391 4.28 5.52 26.97
C TYR A 391 3.74 5.41 28.40
N VAL A 392 2.61 6.06 28.68
CA VAL A 392 2.03 6.19 30.02
C VAL A 392 0.69 5.46 30.07
N THR A 393 0.46 4.66 31.10
CA THR A 393 -0.79 3.91 31.31
C THR A 393 -1.38 4.17 32.69
N GLY A 394 -2.71 4.27 32.77
CA GLY A 394 -3.47 4.41 34.01
C GLY A 394 -4.47 3.27 34.17
N ALA A 395 -4.62 2.75 35.39
CA ALA A 395 -5.41 1.56 35.66
C ALA A 395 -6.22 1.61 36.96
N ASN A 396 -7.11 0.63 37.12
CA ASN A 396 -7.89 0.43 38.34
C ASN A 396 -7.10 -0.23 39.49
N ASP A 397 -5.82 -0.55 39.28
CA ASP A 397 -4.89 -0.93 40.35
C ASP A 397 -4.34 0.30 41.12
N ASN A 398 -4.94 1.46 40.89
CA ASN A 398 -4.63 2.76 41.48
C ASN A 398 -3.21 3.25 41.15
N THR A 399 -2.66 2.86 39.99
CA THR A 399 -1.33 3.30 39.57
C THR A 399 -1.30 3.93 38.19
N VAL A 400 -0.34 4.84 37.99
CA VAL A 400 0.15 5.30 36.70
C VAL A 400 1.50 4.65 36.44
N ALA A 401 1.68 3.99 35.30
CA ALA A 401 2.96 3.42 34.90
C ALA A 401 3.54 4.20 33.71
N VAL A 402 4.80 4.64 33.84
CA VAL A 402 5.54 5.36 32.80
C VAL A 402 6.60 4.43 32.23
N TRP A 403 6.55 4.20 30.92
CA TRP A 403 7.42 3.28 30.20
C TRP A 403 8.31 4.04 29.23
N ASP A 404 9.61 3.75 29.25
CA ASP A 404 10.53 4.13 28.19
C ASP A 404 10.37 3.12 27.06
N VAL A 405 9.93 3.61 25.90
CA VAL A 405 9.68 2.82 24.69
C VAL A 405 10.65 3.23 23.57
N SER A 406 11.92 3.41 23.92
CA SER A 406 12.98 3.77 22.95
C SER A 406 13.19 2.73 21.85
N ASP A 407 12.67 1.50 21.98
CA ASP A 407 12.54 0.56 20.85
C ASP A 407 11.61 1.06 19.74
N CYS A 408 10.86 2.14 19.96
CA CYS A 408 10.05 2.78 18.94
C CYS A 408 10.82 3.79 18.08
N ILE A 409 12.06 4.16 18.44
CA ILE A 409 12.82 5.14 17.68
C ILE A 409 13.32 4.49 16.38
N MET A 410 12.57 4.67 15.29
CA MET A 410 13.17 4.68 13.96
C MET A 410 13.78 6.07 13.73
N SER A 411 15.07 6.12 13.41
CA SER A 411 15.82 7.37 13.22
C SER A 411 15.06 8.33 12.29
N PRO A 412 14.68 9.55 12.74
CA PRO A 412 14.00 10.51 11.89
C PRO A 412 15.02 11.19 10.97
N THR A 413 15.22 10.65 9.77
CA THR A 413 15.93 11.38 8.71
C THR A 413 14.98 12.40 8.10
N ALA A 414 14.90 13.57 8.73
CA ALA A 414 14.50 14.78 8.03
C ALA A 414 15.59 15.10 7.01
N ILE A 415 15.33 14.98 5.71
CA ILE A 415 16.32 15.32 4.69
C ILE A 415 15.71 16.26 3.64
N LYS A 416 16.39 17.39 3.43
CA LYS A 416 16.05 18.46 2.48
C LYS A 416 16.87 18.40 1.17
N ARG A 417 17.44 17.24 0.82
CA ARG A 417 18.19 17.02 -0.43
C ARG A 417 17.88 15.64 -0.98
N THR A 418 17.47 15.54 -2.23
CA THR A 418 17.30 14.28 -2.97
C THR A 418 18.68 13.68 -3.27
N THR A 419 18.99 12.50 -2.72
CA THR A 419 20.20 11.72 -3.08
C THR A 419 19.83 10.36 -3.63
N ASP A 420 20.74 9.73 -4.35
CA ASP A 420 20.55 8.36 -4.84
C ASP A 420 20.34 7.36 -3.69
N GLU A 421 20.99 7.57 -2.53
CA GLU A 421 20.76 6.73 -1.35
C GLU A 421 19.33 6.82 -0.83
N GLN A 422 18.71 8.01 -0.89
CA GLN A 422 17.32 8.15 -0.51
C GLN A 422 16.39 7.46 -1.49
N MET A 423 16.67 7.56 -2.79
CA MET A 423 15.89 6.85 -3.79
C MET A 423 15.93 5.34 -3.52
N LEU A 424 17.11 4.80 -3.19
CA LEU A 424 17.25 3.40 -2.80
C LEU A 424 16.49 3.06 -1.51
N GLU A 425 16.55 3.91 -0.48
CA GLU A 425 15.81 3.68 0.77
C GLU A 425 14.29 3.72 0.55
N HIS A 426 13.81 4.67 -0.25
CA HIS A 426 12.41 4.74 -0.63
C HIS A 426 11.98 3.53 -1.46
N LEU A 427 12.80 3.10 -2.42
CA LEU A 427 12.54 1.89 -3.22
C LEU A 427 12.54 0.64 -2.33
N LYS A 428 13.52 0.50 -1.43
CA LYS A 428 13.60 -0.62 -0.47
C LYS A 428 12.32 -0.74 0.36
N ARG A 429 11.85 0.38 0.90
CA ARG A 429 10.60 0.44 1.66
C ARG A 429 9.39 0.17 0.78
N PHE A 430 9.40 0.61 -0.47
CA PHE A 430 8.30 0.37 -1.40
C PHE A 430 8.18 -1.11 -1.81
N ILE A 431 9.31 -1.79 -2.03
CA ILE A 431 9.40 -3.22 -2.32
C ILE A 431 8.87 -4.05 -1.15
N ALA A 432 9.10 -3.62 0.10
CA ALA A 432 8.62 -4.32 1.29
C ALA A 432 7.09 -4.43 1.40
N TYR A 433 6.32 -3.60 0.70
CA TYR A 433 4.87 -3.77 0.59
C TYR A 433 4.55 -4.84 -0.45
N LYS A 434 3.92 -5.93 -0.02
CA LYS A 434 3.49 -7.05 -0.87
C LYS A 434 2.25 -6.65 -1.67
N THR A 435 2.41 -5.78 -2.65
CA THR A 435 1.33 -5.21 -3.46
C THR A 435 0.83 -6.20 -4.53
N VAL A 436 0.46 -7.42 -4.11
CA VAL A 436 0.03 -8.48 -5.02
C VAL A 436 -1.47 -8.34 -5.30
N SER A 437 -1.84 -7.76 -6.45
CA SER A 437 -3.23 -7.44 -6.82
C SER A 437 -4.10 -8.68 -7.07
N SER A 438 -3.48 -9.79 -7.49
CA SER A 438 -4.18 -11.03 -7.83
C SER A 438 -4.68 -11.82 -6.60
N ASP A 439 -4.15 -11.54 -5.40
CA ASP A 439 -4.46 -12.28 -4.17
C ASP A 439 -5.11 -11.36 -3.11
N PRO A 440 -6.41 -11.57 -2.79
CA PRO A 440 -7.14 -10.77 -1.80
C PRO A 440 -6.49 -10.68 -0.41
N LYS A 441 -5.66 -11.66 -0.02
CA LYS A 441 -4.91 -11.64 1.24
C LYS A 441 -4.04 -10.39 1.38
N TYR A 442 -3.52 -9.89 0.27
CA TYR A 442 -2.61 -8.75 0.22
C TYR A 442 -3.31 -7.42 -0.07
N LYS A 443 -4.65 -7.37 -0.07
CA LYS A 443 -5.42 -6.12 -0.28
C LYS A 443 -4.99 -5.00 0.66
N GLY A 444 -4.77 -5.31 1.94
CA GLY A 444 -4.28 -4.35 2.92
C GLY A 444 -2.85 -3.87 2.63
N ASP A 445 -1.99 -4.71 2.07
CA ASP A 445 -0.61 -4.37 1.70
C ASP A 445 -0.58 -3.51 0.44
N CYS A 446 -1.45 -3.79 -0.54
CA CYS A 446 -1.70 -2.94 -1.70
C CYS A 446 -2.10 -1.51 -1.26
N ARG A 447 -3.03 -1.39 -0.31
CA ARG A 447 -3.43 -0.09 0.25
C ARG A 447 -2.30 0.65 0.94
N ARG A 448 -1.52 -0.04 1.77
CA ARG A 448 -0.38 0.58 2.47
C ARG A 448 0.72 0.97 1.49
N GLY A 449 0.97 0.14 0.47
CA GLY A 449 1.89 0.46 -0.63
C GLY A 449 1.47 1.71 -1.40
N ALA A 450 0.18 1.82 -1.77
CA ALA A 450 -0.37 2.99 -2.43
C ALA A 450 -0.30 4.25 -1.54
N SER A 451 -0.68 4.13 -0.27
CA SER A 451 -0.62 5.23 0.71
C SER A 451 0.82 5.68 0.97
N TYR A 452 1.75 4.74 1.04
CA TYR A 452 3.18 5.01 1.15
C TYR A 452 3.68 5.76 -0.08
N LEU A 453 3.43 5.24 -1.29
CA LEU A 453 3.83 5.89 -2.53
C LEU A 453 3.26 7.32 -2.62
N ARG A 454 1.99 7.51 -2.25
CA ARG A 454 1.38 8.83 -2.14
C ARG A 454 2.08 9.74 -1.12
N SER A 455 2.51 9.20 0.03
CA SER A 455 3.28 9.96 1.01
C SER A 455 4.64 10.40 0.46
N VAL A 456 5.28 9.59 -0.40
CA VAL A 456 6.52 9.95 -1.10
C VAL A 456 6.27 11.13 -2.04
N PHE A 457 5.21 11.06 -2.86
CA PHE A 457 4.79 12.18 -3.72
C PHE A 457 4.53 13.47 -2.92
N LYS A 458 3.73 13.40 -1.84
CA LYS A 458 3.45 14.55 -0.97
C LYS A 458 4.73 15.10 -0.32
N GLY A 459 5.62 14.22 0.13
CA GLY A 459 6.90 14.59 0.74
C GLY A 459 7.81 15.40 -0.20
N PHE A 460 7.71 15.14 -1.51
CA PHE A 460 8.38 15.92 -2.54
C PHE A 460 7.55 17.08 -3.10
N GLY A 461 6.42 17.44 -2.47
CA GLY A 461 5.64 18.63 -2.82
C GLY A 461 4.66 18.47 -3.98
N ALA A 462 4.35 17.24 -4.41
CA ALA A 462 3.28 17.00 -5.36
C ALA A 462 1.90 17.15 -4.70
N ALA A 463 0.93 17.70 -5.44
CA ALA A 463 -0.49 17.60 -5.07
C ALA A 463 -0.98 16.19 -5.41
N THR A 464 -1.68 15.52 -4.49
CA THR A 464 -2.04 14.09 -4.69
C THR A 464 -3.45 13.74 -4.26
N GLU A 465 -4.04 12.80 -5.00
CA GLU A 465 -5.37 12.25 -4.80
C GLU A 465 -5.33 10.73 -5.05
N MET A 466 -6.13 9.97 -4.31
CA MET A 466 -6.36 8.55 -4.59
C MET A 466 -7.72 8.40 -5.26
N LEU A 467 -7.73 8.10 -6.55
CA LEU A 467 -8.95 7.92 -7.31
C LEU A 467 -9.52 6.51 -7.03
N PRO A 468 -10.77 6.41 -6.53
CA PRO A 468 -11.39 5.11 -6.26
C PRO A 468 -11.73 4.38 -7.56
N THR A 469 -11.78 3.05 -7.49
CA THR A 469 -12.28 2.17 -8.55
C THR A 469 -13.58 1.50 -8.06
N GLU A 470 -14.52 1.28 -8.98
CA GLU A 470 -15.91 0.89 -8.65
C GLU A 470 -16.03 -0.45 -7.92
N ASP A 471 -15.12 -1.39 -8.20
CA ASP A 471 -15.20 -2.78 -7.69
C ASP A 471 -14.49 -2.98 -6.34
N GLY A 472 -14.06 -1.89 -5.69
CA GLY A 472 -13.24 -1.97 -4.47
C GLY A 472 -11.82 -2.52 -4.71
N SER A 473 -11.38 -2.53 -5.98
CA SER A 473 -10.01 -2.79 -6.45
C SER A 473 -9.05 -1.69 -6.01
N ASN A 474 -7.74 -1.90 -6.16
CA ASN A 474 -6.65 -0.97 -5.82
C ASN A 474 -6.86 0.45 -6.41
N PRO A 475 -6.58 1.55 -5.66
CA PRO A 475 -6.91 2.88 -6.14
C PRO A 475 -5.82 3.37 -7.11
N ILE A 476 -6.16 4.36 -7.94
CA ILE A 476 -5.18 5.00 -8.82
C ILE A 476 -4.62 6.21 -8.08
N ILE A 477 -3.30 6.31 -8.00
CA ILE A 477 -2.64 7.50 -7.46
C ILE A 477 -2.55 8.53 -8.58
N LEU A 478 -3.27 9.65 -8.41
CA LEU A 478 -3.09 10.85 -9.19
C LEU A 478 -2.15 11.78 -8.40
N ALA A 479 -0.97 12.07 -8.95
CA ALA A 479 -0.04 13.03 -8.35
C ALA A 479 0.40 14.08 -9.39
N ARG A 480 0.53 15.33 -8.98
CA ARG A 480 0.91 16.43 -9.87
C ARG A 480 2.05 17.24 -9.26
N PHE A 481 3.21 17.19 -9.91
CA PHE A 481 4.26 18.18 -9.71
C PHE A 481 3.96 19.39 -10.57
N ARG A 482 3.83 20.56 -9.95
CA ARG A 482 3.57 21.79 -10.67
C ARG A 482 4.86 22.40 -11.18
N GLY A 483 4.86 22.83 -12.44
CA GLY A 483 5.98 23.57 -13.01
C GLY A 483 6.21 24.92 -12.32
N ASN A 484 7.35 25.55 -12.62
CA ASN A 484 7.73 26.86 -12.11
C ASN A 484 6.63 27.90 -12.41
N PRO A 485 6.24 28.77 -11.45
CA PRO A 485 5.30 29.86 -11.70
C PRO A 485 5.62 30.72 -12.92
N SER A 486 6.91 30.88 -13.29
CA SER A 486 7.34 31.62 -14.47
C SER A 486 6.81 31.05 -15.80
N THR A 487 6.52 29.75 -15.85
CA THR A 487 6.00 29.06 -17.04
C THR A 487 4.48 28.89 -17.03
N ALA A 488 3.76 29.44 -16.04
CA ALA A 488 2.34 29.17 -15.84
C ALA A 488 1.45 29.45 -17.07
N ALA A 489 1.78 30.46 -17.87
CA ALA A 489 0.99 30.85 -19.05
C ALA A 489 1.14 29.90 -20.27
N THR A 490 2.26 29.19 -20.37
CA THR A 490 2.60 28.32 -21.52
C THR A 490 2.85 26.89 -21.09
N ARG A 491 2.37 26.51 -19.91
CA ARG A 491 2.76 25.27 -19.26
C ARG A 491 2.18 24.06 -19.99
N LYS A 492 3.09 23.20 -20.44
CA LYS A 492 2.75 21.89 -20.98
C LYS A 492 2.55 20.85 -19.88
N LYS A 493 1.80 19.80 -20.18
CA LYS A 493 1.45 18.73 -19.24
C LYS A 493 1.95 17.38 -19.77
N VAL A 494 2.87 16.77 -19.03
CA VAL A 494 3.41 15.43 -19.34
C VAL A 494 2.79 14.43 -18.38
N LEU A 495 2.08 13.43 -18.90
CA LEU A 495 1.54 12.33 -18.11
C LEU A 495 2.56 11.20 -18.04
N PHE A 496 2.96 10.82 -16.84
CA PHE A 496 3.72 9.62 -16.56
C PHE A 496 2.79 8.52 -16.04
N TYR A 497 2.82 7.35 -16.68
CA TYR A 497 2.07 6.17 -16.24
C TYR A 497 3.01 5.09 -15.71
N GLY A 498 2.56 4.37 -14.68
CA GLY A 498 3.16 3.15 -14.15
C GLY A 498 2.18 2.38 -13.27
N HIS A 499 2.61 1.29 -12.66
CA HIS A 499 1.81 0.51 -11.72
C HIS A 499 2.60 0.09 -10.48
N TYR A 500 1.94 0.03 -9.32
CA TYR A 500 2.59 -0.37 -8.07
C TYR A 500 2.29 -1.80 -7.64
N ASP A 501 1.33 -2.48 -8.28
CA ASP A 501 1.09 -3.88 -8.03
C ASP A 501 2.13 -4.76 -8.73
N VAL A 502 2.31 -5.97 -8.19
CA VAL A 502 3.34 -6.92 -8.61
C VAL A 502 2.75 -8.33 -8.66
N VAL A 503 3.31 -9.19 -9.50
CA VAL A 503 2.94 -10.62 -9.47
C VAL A 503 3.35 -11.28 -8.15
N ALA A 504 2.62 -12.34 -7.77
CA ALA A 504 2.91 -13.10 -6.57
C ALA A 504 4.34 -13.66 -6.56
N ALA A 505 4.96 -13.70 -5.38
CA ALA A 505 6.25 -14.33 -5.14
C ALA A 505 6.29 -14.94 -3.74
N ASP A 506 6.93 -16.10 -3.62
CA ASP A 506 7.20 -16.76 -2.35
C ASP A 506 8.61 -17.34 -2.36
N ASN A 507 9.14 -17.64 -1.17
CA ASN A 507 10.44 -18.28 -1.03
C ASN A 507 10.35 -19.64 -0.32
N GLU A 508 9.19 -20.30 -0.34
CA GLU A 508 8.99 -21.55 0.41
C GLU A 508 9.87 -22.70 -0.11
N GLN A 509 10.25 -22.63 -1.40
CA GLN A 509 11.03 -23.66 -2.09
C GLN A 509 12.51 -23.26 -2.32
N GLY A 510 12.98 -22.14 -1.74
CA GLY A 510 14.35 -21.66 -1.91
C GLY A 510 14.70 -21.28 -3.36
N LYS A 511 13.71 -20.89 -4.17
CA LYS A 511 13.89 -20.47 -5.57
C LYS A 511 14.50 -19.08 -5.69
N TRP A 512 14.34 -18.27 -4.65
CA TRP A 512 14.89 -16.92 -4.59
C TRP A 512 16.21 -16.91 -3.80
N ILE A 513 17.19 -16.18 -4.32
CA ILE A 513 18.49 -15.96 -3.70
C ILE A 513 18.31 -15.15 -2.40
N THR A 514 17.35 -14.22 -2.38
CA THR A 514 16.99 -13.36 -1.25
C THR A 514 15.47 -13.39 -1.05
N ASP A 515 14.94 -12.95 0.10
CA ASP A 515 13.47 -12.85 0.23
C ASP A 515 12.90 -11.88 -0.84
N PRO A 516 11.86 -12.26 -1.60
CA PRO A 516 11.36 -11.45 -2.71
C PRO A 516 10.85 -10.07 -2.29
N PHE A 517 10.48 -9.87 -1.04
CA PHE A 517 9.98 -8.59 -0.52
C PHE A 517 10.97 -7.92 0.44
N VAL A 518 12.22 -8.37 0.46
CA VAL A 518 13.34 -7.67 1.10
C VAL A 518 14.33 -7.32 0.00
N MET A 519 14.35 -6.04 -0.40
CA MET A 519 15.26 -5.60 -1.45
C MET A 519 16.71 -5.65 -0.97
N GLU A 520 17.54 -6.40 -1.69
CA GLU A 520 18.98 -6.58 -1.39
C GLU A 520 19.85 -6.28 -2.60
N GLY A 521 21.01 -5.66 -2.36
CA GLY A 521 21.98 -5.35 -3.40
C GLY A 521 23.04 -6.45 -3.51
N LEU A 522 23.18 -7.07 -4.68
CA LEU A 522 24.18 -8.11 -4.97
C LEU A 522 24.79 -7.87 -6.36
N ASP A 523 26.12 -7.83 -6.44
CA ASP A 523 26.89 -7.71 -7.69
C ASP A 523 26.45 -6.56 -8.62
N GLY A 524 26.04 -5.43 -8.04
CA GLY A 524 25.58 -4.26 -8.79
C GLY A 524 24.12 -4.33 -9.26
N TYR A 525 23.37 -5.34 -8.83
CA TYR A 525 21.93 -5.49 -9.04
C TYR A 525 21.17 -5.35 -7.72
N LEU A 526 19.94 -4.85 -7.81
CA LEU A 526 18.97 -4.80 -6.72
C LEU A 526 17.97 -5.95 -6.94
N TYR A 527 18.01 -6.97 -6.10
CA TYR A 527 17.09 -8.10 -6.15
C TYR A 527 15.84 -7.80 -5.32
N GLY A 528 14.68 -8.18 -5.84
CA GLY A 528 13.39 -8.03 -5.19
C GLY A 528 12.24 -7.96 -6.19
N ARG A 529 11.09 -8.52 -5.82
CA ARG A 529 9.86 -8.49 -6.62
C ARG A 529 9.38 -7.05 -6.79
N GLY A 530 9.26 -6.62 -8.04
CA GLY A 530 8.86 -5.30 -8.46
C GLY A 530 9.98 -4.28 -8.62
N THR A 531 11.24 -4.68 -8.47
CA THR A 531 12.40 -3.78 -8.66
C THR A 531 12.47 -3.26 -10.09
N SER A 532 12.28 -4.13 -11.08
CA SER A 532 12.24 -3.76 -12.51
C SER A 532 10.80 -3.50 -12.97
N ASP A 533 9.82 -4.20 -12.37
CA ASP A 533 8.41 -4.20 -12.81
C ASP A 533 7.41 -3.93 -11.67
N ASN A 534 7.03 -2.69 -11.35
CA ASN A 534 7.38 -1.42 -11.99
C ASN A 534 7.81 -0.34 -10.96
N LYS A 535 8.12 -0.76 -9.72
CA LYS A 535 8.38 0.17 -8.61
C LYS A 535 9.67 0.98 -8.77
N GLY A 536 10.73 0.38 -9.33
CA GLY A 536 11.99 1.07 -9.62
C GLY A 536 11.83 2.24 -10.61
N PRO A 537 11.29 1.99 -11.81
CA PRO A 537 10.98 3.04 -12.78
C PRO A 537 10.12 4.19 -12.21
N ILE A 538 9.10 3.88 -11.41
CA ILE A 538 8.27 4.89 -10.74
C ILE A 538 9.13 5.75 -9.80
N MET A 539 9.95 5.13 -8.94
CA MET A 539 10.83 5.88 -8.03
C MET A 539 11.80 6.78 -8.79
N ALA A 540 12.38 6.31 -9.88
CA ALA A 540 13.28 7.11 -10.72
C ALA A 540 12.58 8.35 -11.30
N ALA A 541 11.34 8.21 -11.79
CA ALA A 541 10.57 9.32 -12.33
C ALA A 541 10.16 10.35 -11.25
N ILE A 542 9.81 9.89 -10.04
CA ILE A 542 9.50 10.77 -8.90
C ILE A 542 10.72 11.59 -8.51
N PHE A 543 11.87 10.95 -8.34
CA PHE A 543 13.11 11.63 -7.96
C PHE A 543 13.59 12.60 -9.04
N ALA A 544 13.40 12.28 -10.33
CA ALA A 544 13.67 13.20 -11.42
C ALA A 544 12.83 14.50 -11.31
N CYS A 545 11.54 14.38 -11.00
CA CYS A 545 10.67 15.55 -10.78
C CYS A 545 11.07 16.34 -9.53
N ALA A 546 11.35 15.63 -8.43
CA ALA A 546 11.75 16.24 -7.16
C ALA A 546 13.06 17.05 -7.31
N GLU A 547 14.05 16.51 -8.01
CA GLU A 547 15.30 17.20 -8.32
C GLU A 547 15.04 18.46 -9.14
N LEU A 548 14.28 18.37 -10.24
CA LEU A 548 13.95 19.55 -11.07
C LEU A 548 13.19 20.62 -10.30
N MET A 549 12.28 20.22 -9.42
CA MET A 549 11.51 21.16 -8.60
C MET A 549 12.42 21.87 -7.58
N SER A 550 13.37 21.14 -6.97
CA SER A 550 14.38 21.72 -6.07
C SER A 550 15.33 22.68 -6.77
N GLU A 551 15.66 22.40 -8.05
CA GLU A 551 16.47 23.24 -8.92
C GLU A 551 15.68 24.41 -9.54
N GLN A 552 14.37 24.49 -9.29
CA GLN A 552 13.44 25.42 -9.95
C GLN A 552 13.45 25.33 -11.49
N ALA A 553 13.83 24.17 -12.03
CA ALA A 553 14.02 23.90 -13.45
C ALA A 553 12.86 23.09 -14.09
N LEU A 554 11.83 22.74 -13.31
CA LEU A 554 10.65 22.05 -13.83
C LEU A 554 9.74 23.03 -14.60
N GLY A 555 9.76 22.99 -15.93
CA GLY A 555 9.01 23.91 -16.78
C GLY A 555 7.55 23.51 -17.05
N SER A 556 7.21 22.22 -16.94
CA SER A 556 5.88 21.65 -17.18
C SER A 556 5.20 21.20 -15.89
N ASP A 557 3.90 20.91 -15.98
CA ASP A 557 3.25 20.05 -14.99
C ASP A 557 3.52 18.59 -15.36
N VAL A 558 4.00 17.79 -14.39
CA VAL A 558 4.15 16.34 -14.56
C VAL A 558 3.06 15.66 -13.75
N ILE A 559 2.20 14.92 -14.44
CA ILE A 559 1.03 14.24 -13.91
C ILE A 559 1.35 12.76 -13.84
N PHE A 560 1.33 12.17 -12.66
CA PHE A 560 1.51 10.74 -12.46
C PHE A 560 0.13 10.09 -12.33
N LEU A 561 -0.13 9.06 -13.13
CA LEU A 561 -1.23 8.12 -12.97
C LEU A 561 -0.62 6.75 -12.68
N ILE A 562 -0.61 6.36 -11.40
CA ILE A 562 -0.05 5.06 -10.98
C ILE A 562 -1.18 4.15 -10.53
N GLU A 563 -1.43 3.07 -11.27
CA GLU A 563 -2.47 2.09 -10.94
C GLU A 563 -1.95 0.92 -10.08
N GLY A 564 -2.85 0.07 -9.61
CA GLY A 564 -2.51 -1.09 -8.78
C GLY A 564 -3.20 -2.38 -9.18
N GLU A 565 -3.59 -2.48 -10.45
CA GLU A 565 -4.28 -3.65 -11.00
C GLU A 565 -3.69 -4.11 -12.33
N GLU A 566 -2.51 -3.61 -12.76
CA GLU A 566 -1.95 -3.88 -14.09
C GLU A 566 -1.69 -5.39 -14.27
N GLU A 567 -1.11 -6.01 -13.25
CA GLU A 567 -0.80 -7.45 -13.21
C GLU A 567 -2.06 -8.33 -13.06
N SER A 568 -3.20 -7.68 -12.80
CA SER A 568 -4.53 -8.27 -12.77
C SER A 568 -5.42 -7.78 -13.93
N GLY A 569 -4.82 -7.22 -14.98
CA GLY A 569 -5.50 -6.82 -16.22
C GLY A 569 -6.08 -5.40 -16.21
N SER A 570 -5.53 -4.49 -15.41
CA SER A 570 -5.94 -3.08 -15.24
C SER A 570 -7.44 -2.91 -14.92
N ARG A 571 -7.98 -3.76 -14.04
CA ARG A 571 -9.41 -3.77 -13.69
C ARG A 571 -9.86 -2.43 -13.11
N GLY A 572 -10.90 -1.84 -13.69
CA GLY A 572 -11.46 -0.57 -13.25
C GLY A 572 -10.63 0.68 -13.62
N PHE A 573 -9.40 0.51 -14.16
CA PHE A 573 -8.52 1.63 -14.51
C PHE A 573 -9.17 2.58 -15.53
N ALA A 574 -9.62 2.02 -16.65
CA ALA A 574 -10.20 2.82 -17.74
C ALA A 574 -11.46 3.58 -17.29
N ASN A 575 -12.33 2.95 -16.49
CA ASN A 575 -13.54 3.59 -15.97
C ASN A 575 -13.20 4.73 -15.01
N ALA A 576 -12.29 4.49 -14.06
CA ALA A 576 -11.87 5.50 -13.10
C ALA A 576 -11.20 6.71 -13.78
N VAL A 577 -10.36 6.48 -14.79
CA VAL A 577 -9.74 7.58 -15.57
C VAL A 577 -10.80 8.38 -16.33
N LYS A 578 -11.78 7.72 -16.96
CA LYS A 578 -12.90 8.42 -17.64
C LYS A 578 -13.73 9.26 -16.68
N GLN A 579 -14.06 8.72 -15.51
CA GLN A 579 -14.85 9.41 -14.49
C GLN A 579 -14.13 10.64 -13.93
N HIS A 580 -12.82 10.53 -13.68
CA HIS A 580 -12.02 11.59 -13.07
C HIS A 580 -11.25 12.42 -14.11
N LYS A 581 -11.59 12.31 -15.40
CA LYS A 581 -10.91 13.00 -16.50
C LYS A 581 -10.82 14.51 -16.29
N GLN A 582 -11.86 15.12 -15.71
CA GLN A 582 -11.88 16.56 -15.40
C GLN A 582 -10.82 16.96 -14.38
N ILE A 583 -10.54 16.09 -13.40
CA ILE A 583 -9.53 16.33 -12.36
C ILE A 583 -8.12 16.07 -12.90
N ILE A 584 -7.96 15.06 -13.75
CA ILE A 584 -6.70 14.77 -14.46
C ILE A 584 -6.35 15.94 -15.39
N GLY A 585 -7.36 16.47 -16.10
CA GLY A 585 -7.24 17.57 -17.05
C GLY A 585 -6.56 17.14 -18.35
N ASP A 586 -6.34 18.11 -19.24
CA ASP A 586 -5.70 17.84 -20.54
C ASP A 586 -4.25 17.38 -20.38
N VAL A 587 -3.72 16.70 -21.40
CA VAL A 587 -2.36 16.16 -21.45
C VAL A 587 -1.76 16.46 -22.82
N ASP A 588 -0.50 16.91 -22.88
CA ASP A 588 0.20 17.16 -24.15
C ASP A 588 1.01 15.93 -24.60
N TRP A 589 1.58 15.17 -23.67
CA TRP A 589 2.36 13.96 -23.95
C TRP A 589 2.20 12.90 -22.87
N ILE A 590 2.31 11.63 -23.28
CA ILE A 590 2.22 10.47 -22.38
C ILE A 590 3.56 9.72 -22.41
N LEU A 591 4.16 9.48 -21.25
CA LEU A 591 5.38 8.72 -21.08
C LEU A 591 5.12 7.50 -20.20
N LEU A 592 5.46 6.32 -20.70
CA LEU A 592 5.40 5.07 -19.98
C LEU A 592 6.81 4.55 -19.75
N ALA A 593 7.01 3.84 -18.65
CA ALA A 593 8.29 3.22 -18.33
C ALA A 593 8.11 1.82 -17.75
N ASN A 594 7.62 0.89 -18.58
CA ASN A 594 7.32 -0.47 -18.17
C ASN A 594 7.77 -1.51 -19.20
N SER A 595 9.08 -1.62 -19.44
CA SER A 595 9.66 -2.54 -20.43
C SER A 595 11.16 -2.68 -20.25
N TYR A 596 11.76 -3.56 -21.06
CA TYR A 596 13.15 -3.97 -20.93
C TYR A 596 13.92 -3.78 -22.23
N TRP A 597 15.23 -3.71 -22.13
CA TRP A 597 16.09 -3.71 -23.29
C TRP A 597 16.07 -5.07 -23.97
N LEU A 598 16.42 -5.08 -25.26
CA LEU A 598 16.49 -6.31 -26.04
C LEU A 598 17.69 -7.19 -25.64
N ASP A 599 18.78 -6.56 -25.19
CA ASP A 599 19.96 -7.18 -24.60
C ASP A 599 20.40 -6.40 -23.35
N ASP A 600 21.48 -6.86 -22.70
CA ASP A 600 21.98 -6.20 -21.49
C ASP A 600 22.95 -5.03 -21.77
N SER A 601 23.14 -4.63 -23.03
CA SER A 601 24.23 -3.73 -23.41
C SER A 601 23.81 -2.47 -24.16
N ILE A 602 22.74 -2.52 -24.95
CA ILE A 602 22.31 -1.42 -25.81
C ILE A 602 20.94 -0.89 -25.33
N PRO A 603 20.84 0.39 -24.99
CA PRO A 603 19.57 0.99 -24.62
C PRO A 603 18.59 1.00 -25.78
N CYS A 604 17.33 0.77 -25.44
CA CYS A 604 16.24 0.67 -26.40
C CYS A 604 15.19 1.76 -26.16
N VAL A 605 14.33 1.95 -27.16
CA VAL A 605 13.09 2.71 -27.06
C VAL A 605 11.99 1.85 -27.67
N THR A 606 10.89 1.66 -26.93
CA THR A 606 9.76 0.84 -27.41
C THR A 606 8.76 1.71 -28.13
N TYR A 607 8.43 1.35 -29.38
CA TYR A 607 7.45 2.08 -30.20
C TYR A 607 6.22 1.23 -30.56
N GLY A 608 6.14 -0.02 -30.13
CA GLY A 608 4.96 -0.82 -30.35
C GLY A 608 4.86 -2.05 -29.44
N LEU A 609 3.62 -2.38 -29.08
CA LEU A 609 3.25 -3.52 -28.24
C LEU A 609 2.17 -4.34 -28.92
N ARG A 610 2.12 -5.64 -28.63
CA ARG A 610 1.02 -6.49 -29.08
C ARG A 610 -0.17 -6.33 -28.15
N GLY A 611 -1.36 -6.50 -28.71
CA GLY A 611 -2.57 -6.69 -27.92
C GLY A 611 -2.72 -8.16 -27.52
N VAL A 612 -3.67 -8.44 -26.65
CA VAL A 612 -4.04 -9.81 -26.30
C VAL A 612 -5.54 -9.92 -26.08
N ILE A 613 -6.12 -11.03 -26.50
CA ILE A 613 -7.44 -11.48 -26.09
C ILE A 613 -7.25 -12.83 -25.42
N HIS A 614 -7.65 -12.97 -24.16
CA HIS A 614 -7.81 -14.25 -23.49
C HIS A 614 -9.26 -14.67 -23.55
N ALA A 615 -9.51 -15.89 -23.98
CA ALA A 615 -10.85 -16.44 -24.06
C ALA A 615 -10.91 -17.87 -23.54
N THR A 616 -12.05 -18.23 -22.96
CA THR A 616 -12.39 -19.57 -22.54
C THR A 616 -13.55 -20.10 -23.40
N VAL A 617 -13.33 -21.22 -24.08
CA VAL A 617 -14.35 -21.93 -24.85
C VAL A 617 -14.78 -23.16 -24.06
N GLN A 618 -16.06 -23.25 -23.72
CA GLN A 618 -16.65 -24.35 -22.97
C GLN A 618 -17.72 -25.04 -23.82
N VAL A 619 -17.71 -26.38 -23.82
CA VAL A 619 -18.79 -27.22 -24.35
C VAL A 619 -19.30 -28.09 -23.20
N GLU A 620 -20.61 -28.13 -23.01
CA GLU A 620 -21.27 -28.85 -21.93
C GLU A 620 -22.46 -29.67 -22.45
N SER A 621 -22.60 -30.89 -21.95
CA SER A 621 -23.72 -31.79 -22.19
C SER A 621 -24.75 -31.71 -21.07
N ASP A 622 -26.01 -32.03 -21.39
CA ASP A 622 -27.06 -32.22 -20.39
C ASP A 622 -26.90 -33.57 -19.63
N HIS A 623 -26.06 -34.47 -20.14
CA HIS A 623 -25.73 -35.74 -19.49
C HIS A 623 -24.63 -35.58 -18.43
N PRO A 624 -24.62 -36.39 -17.35
CA PRO A 624 -23.50 -36.43 -16.39
C PRO A 624 -22.23 -37.02 -17.03
N ASP A 625 -21.14 -37.11 -16.28
CA ASP A 625 -19.97 -37.88 -16.74
C ASP A 625 -20.38 -39.35 -16.97
N LEU A 626 -20.11 -39.89 -18.17
CA LEU A 626 -20.52 -41.24 -18.59
C LEU A 626 -19.33 -42.18 -18.73
N HIS A 627 -19.59 -43.49 -18.76
CA HIS A 627 -18.52 -44.50 -18.92
C HIS A 627 -18.28 -44.76 -20.41
N SER A 628 -17.10 -44.42 -20.93
CA SER A 628 -16.87 -44.42 -22.39
C SER A 628 -17.00 -45.79 -23.05
N GLY A 629 -16.74 -46.88 -22.33
CA GLY A 629 -16.94 -48.25 -22.84
C GLY A 629 -18.40 -48.73 -22.88
N VAL A 630 -19.31 -48.07 -22.15
CA VAL A 630 -20.74 -48.45 -22.08
C VAL A 630 -21.56 -47.50 -22.93
N ASP A 631 -21.30 -46.20 -22.78
CA ASP A 631 -22.10 -45.12 -23.37
C ASP A 631 -21.49 -44.57 -24.67
N GLY A 632 -20.21 -44.87 -24.95
CA GLY A 632 -19.52 -44.44 -26.16
C GLY A 632 -20.17 -45.01 -27.41
N SER A 633 -20.85 -44.15 -28.16
CA SER A 633 -21.61 -44.54 -29.35
C SER A 633 -21.70 -43.40 -30.35
N SER A 634 -22.06 -43.70 -31.60
CA SER A 634 -22.28 -42.67 -32.63
C SER A 634 -23.52 -41.81 -32.40
N GLN A 635 -24.34 -42.13 -31.40
CA GLN A 635 -25.58 -41.42 -31.07
C GLN A 635 -25.37 -40.34 -30.00
N LEU A 636 -24.22 -40.33 -29.33
CA LEU A 636 -23.91 -39.41 -28.24
C LEU A 636 -22.96 -38.32 -28.72
N ASP A 637 -23.32 -37.07 -28.50
CA ASP A 637 -22.45 -35.92 -28.74
C ASP A 637 -21.51 -35.73 -27.54
N GLU A 638 -20.22 -35.97 -27.74
CA GLU A 638 -19.22 -35.92 -26.67
C GLU A 638 -18.61 -34.52 -26.55
N PRO A 639 -18.73 -33.82 -25.40
CA PRO A 639 -18.26 -32.43 -25.25
C PRO A 639 -16.78 -32.21 -25.58
N LEU A 640 -15.91 -33.14 -25.17
CA LEU A 640 -14.48 -33.04 -25.48
C LEU A 640 -14.20 -33.20 -26.97
N LYS A 641 -14.93 -34.10 -27.65
CA LYS A 641 -14.80 -34.31 -29.09
C LYS A 641 -15.25 -33.07 -29.85
N ASP A 642 -16.40 -32.50 -29.49
CA ASP A 642 -16.93 -31.28 -30.09
C ASP A 642 -15.97 -30.10 -29.90
N LEU A 643 -15.43 -29.93 -28.68
CA LEU A 643 -14.43 -28.90 -28.41
C LEU A 643 -13.17 -29.07 -29.26
N VAL A 644 -12.64 -30.29 -29.40
CA VAL A 644 -11.45 -30.56 -30.22
C VAL A 644 -11.72 -30.29 -31.69
N MET A 645 -12.87 -30.73 -32.23
CA MET A 645 -13.28 -30.45 -33.60
C MET A 645 -13.42 -28.94 -33.84
N LEU A 646 -14.08 -28.24 -32.92
CA LEU A 646 -14.26 -26.80 -32.98
C LEU A 646 -12.93 -26.04 -32.97
N LEU A 647 -12.04 -26.33 -32.01
CA LEU A 647 -10.74 -25.64 -31.93
C LEU A 647 -9.84 -25.94 -33.13
N SER A 648 -9.98 -27.12 -33.75
CA SER A 648 -9.23 -27.46 -34.97
C SER A 648 -9.56 -26.54 -36.15
N THR A 649 -10.74 -25.91 -36.14
CA THR A 649 -11.14 -24.95 -37.18
C THR A 649 -10.43 -23.60 -37.06
N LEU A 650 -9.88 -23.25 -35.89
CA LEU A 650 -9.28 -21.92 -35.65
C LEU A 650 -7.93 -21.74 -36.36
N THR A 651 -7.21 -22.84 -36.64
CA THR A 651 -5.85 -22.79 -37.17
C THR A 651 -5.70 -23.65 -38.43
N GLY A 652 -5.13 -23.07 -39.49
CA GLY A 652 -4.76 -23.77 -40.72
C GLY A 652 -3.30 -24.23 -40.76
N SER A 653 -2.78 -24.48 -41.96
CA SER A 653 -1.38 -24.84 -42.18
C SER A 653 -0.43 -23.80 -41.57
N HIS A 654 0.64 -24.29 -40.93
CA HIS A 654 1.65 -23.48 -40.25
C HIS A 654 1.11 -22.52 -39.17
N GLY A 655 -0.07 -22.80 -38.59
CA GLY A 655 -0.63 -22.00 -37.48
C GLY A 655 -1.36 -20.72 -37.92
N LYS A 656 -1.68 -20.57 -39.21
CA LYS A 656 -2.43 -19.40 -39.70
C LYS A 656 -3.85 -19.39 -39.13
N VAL A 657 -4.26 -18.28 -38.52
CA VAL A 657 -5.60 -18.10 -37.94
C VAL A 657 -6.66 -18.09 -39.06
N LYS A 658 -7.77 -18.79 -38.86
CA LYS A 658 -8.82 -19.00 -39.87
C LYS A 658 -10.05 -18.11 -39.70
N ILE A 659 -10.06 -17.26 -38.67
CA ILE A 659 -11.13 -16.27 -38.46
C ILE A 659 -11.22 -15.36 -39.71
N PRO A 660 -12.41 -15.18 -40.32
CA PRO A 660 -12.58 -14.34 -41.50
C PRO A 660 -12.08 -12.90 -41.28
N SER A 661 -11.43 -12.33 -42.29
CA SER A 661 -10.87 -10.97 -42.26
C SER A 661 -9.88 -10.66 -41.13
N PHE A 662 -9.34 -11.69 -40.46
CA PHE A 662 -8.44 -11.52 -39.32
C PHE A 662 -7.15 -10.76 -39.67
N TYR A 663 -6.61 -10.95 -40.88
CA TYR A 663 -5.36 -10.34 -41.31
C TYR A 663 -5.55 -9.04 -42.12
N ASP A 664 -6.77 -8.74 -42.57
CA ASP A 664 -7.07 -7.62 -43.46
C ASP A 664 -6.65 -6.24 -42.93
N PRO A 665 -6.77 -5.92 -41.63
CA PRO A 665 -6.40 -4.59 -41.14
C PRO A 665 -4.89 -4.42 -40.87
N ILE A 666 -4.10 -5.50 -40.95
CA ILE A 666 -2.69 -5.48 -40.56
C ILE A 666 -1.86 -4.76 -41.63
N PRO A 667 -1.09 -3.72 -41.27
CA PRO A 667 -0.29 -2.98 -42.23
C PRO A 667 0.86 -3.81 -42.81
N GLU A 668 1.20 -3.55 -44.07
CA GLU A 668 2.43 -4.08 -44.68
C GLU A 668 3.68 -3.49 -44.01
N LEU A 669 4.82 -4.18 -44.15
CA LEU A 669 6.10 -3.72 -43.61
C LEU A 669 6.55 -2.47 -44.40
N SER A 670 6.69 -1.34 -43.70
CA SER A 670 7.22 -0.11 -44.32
C SER A 670 8.74 -0.18 -44.43
N LYS A 671 9.32 0.60 -45.36
CA LYS A 671 10.78 0.67 -45.54
C LYS A 671 11.47 1.26 -44.31
N GLU A 672 10.82 2.20 -43.64
CA GLU A 672 11.29 2.81 -42.41
C GLU A 672 11.35 1.76 -41.28
N GLU A 673 10.32 0.92 -41.14
CA GLU A 673 10.30 -0.18 -40.15
C GLU A 673 11.34 -1.26 -40.49
N GLU A 674 11.53 -1.59 -41.77
CA GLU A 674 12.55 -2.55 -42.23
C GLU A 674 13.96 -2.12 -41.80
N ILE A 675 14.31 -0.83 -41.95
CA ILE A 675 15.59 -0.27 -41.51
C ILE A 675 15.80 -0.43 -39.99
N LEU A 676 14.73 -0.34 -39.18
CA LEU A 676 14.84 -0.54 -37.72
C LEU A 676 15.23 -1.99 -37.39
N TYR A 677 14.67 -2.97 -38.10
CA TYR A 677 15.05 -4.38 -37.94
C TYR A 677 16.49 -4.65 -38.41
N GLU A 678 16.91 -4.03 -39.51
CA GLU A 678 18.31 -4.09 -39.97
C GLU A 678 19.26 -3.55 -38.91
N ASP A 679 18.95 -2.39 -38.30
CA ASP A 679 19.77 -1.79 -37.26
C ASP A 679 19.88 -2.67 -36.00
N ILE A 680 18.76 -3.28 -35.57
CA ILE A 680 18.74 -4.25 -34.46
C ILE A 680 19.63 -5.45 -34.78
N THR A 681 19.41 -6.09 -35.92
CA THR A 681 20.10 -7.34 -36.24
C THR A 681 21.58 -7.12 -36.50
N GLN A 682 21.96 -6.00 -37.11
CA GLN A 682 23.35 -5.59 -37.24
C GLN A 682 24.01 -5.40 -35.86
N ALA A 683 23.32 -4.76 -34.91
CA ALA A 683 23.84 -4.52 -33.57
C ALA A 683 24.03 -5.80 -32.76
N LEU A 684 23.03 -6.69 -32.79
CA LEU A 684 23.03 -7.94 -32.02
C LEU A 684 24.01 -8.96 -32.59
N VAL A 685 23.99 -9.21 -33.91
CA VAL A 685 24.87 -10.21 -34.55
C VAL A 685 26.34 -9.79 -34.49
N ALA A 686 26.64 -8.48 -34.58
CA ALA A 686 28.01 -7.98 -34.41
C ALA A 686 28.60 -8.31 -33.02
N ARG A 687 27.75 -8.41 -32.00
CA ARG A 687 28.16 -8.73 -30.62
C ARG A 687 28.10 -10.23 -30.32
N ASN A 688 27.10 -10.91 -30.86
CA ASN A 688 26.90 -12.34 -30.69
C ASN A 688 26.66 -13.01 -32.06
N PRO A 689 27.75 -13.42 -32.74
CA PRO A 689 27.66 -14.08 -34.05
C PRO A 689 26.88 -15.41 -34.02
N ASP A 690 26.69 -16.02 -32.86
CA ASP A 690 25.96 -17.29 -32.71
C ASP A 690 24.44 -17.12 -32.89
N LEU A 691 23.95 -15.87 -32.96
CA LEU A 691 22.55 -15.57 -33.29
C LEU A 691 22.18 -15.90 -34.74
N GLY A 692 23.16 -16.23 -35.59
CA GLY A 692 22.95 -16.69 -36.96
C GLY A 692 22.85 -15.56 -37.98
N ASP A 693 22.14 -15.81 -39.08
CA ASP A 693 21.99 -14.85 -40.16
C ASP A 693 21.10 -13.66 -39.74
N PRO A 694 21.51 -12.40 -39.98
CA PRO A 694 20.72 -11.22 -39.63
C PRO A 694 19.30 -11.22 -40.22
N ARG A 695 19.10 -11.76 -41.42
CA ARG A 695 17.78 -11.79 -42.05
C ARG A 695 16.85 -12.78 -41.37
N ASP A 696 17.36 -13.96 -41.02
CA ASP A 696 16.58 -14.96 -40.27
C ASP A 696 16.21 -14.44 -38.87
N LEU A 697 17.12 -13.71 -38.22
CA LEU A 697 16.85 -13.05 -36.95
C LEU A 697 15.77 -11.96 -37.09
N ALA A 698 15.84 -11.13 -38.14
CA ALA A 698 14.84 -10.11 -38.42
C ALA A 698 13.44 -10.74 -38.63
N LEU A 699 13.35 -11.81 -39.43
CA LEU A 699 12.10 -12.56 -39.63
C LEU A 699 11.58 -13.16 -38.32
N SER A 700 12.46 -13.68 -37.46
CA SER A 700 12.09 -14.19 -36.13
C SER A 700 11.55 -13.09 -35.19
N LEU A 701 12.13 -11.89 -35.24
CA LEU A 701 11.63 -10.73 -34.50
C LEU A 701 10.27 -10.27 -35.05
N MET A 702 10.13 -10.20 -36.37
CA MET A 702 8.86 -9.82 -37.02
C MET A 702 7.71 -10.76 -36.62
N ARG A 703 7.93 -12.08 -36.62
CA ARG A 703 6.94 -13.07 -36.15
C ARG A 703 6.50 -12.84 -34.71
N ARG A 704 7.40 -12.36 -33.85
CA ARG A 704 7.12 -12.13 -32.43
C ARG A 704 6.47 -10.78 -32.15
N TRP A 705 6.72 -9.77 -32.96
CA TRP A 705 6.35 -8.38 -32.70
C TRP A 705 5.23 -7.84 -33.58
N ARG A 706 5.16 -8.28 -34.85
CA ARG A 706 4.24 -7.70 -35.86
C ARG A 706 3.33 -8.71 -36.55
N GLU A 707 3.48 -10.01 -36.29
CA GLU A 707 2.55 -11.02 -36.79
C GLU A 707 1.54 -11.43 -35.70
N ALA A 708 0.26 -11.48 -36.04
CA ALA A 708 -0.79 -11.96 -35.13
C ALA A 708 -0.72 -13.50 -34.99
N SER A 709 -0.99 -14.01 -33.78
CA SER A 709 -0.91 -15.45 -33.49
C SER A 709 -2.01 -15.92 -32.56
N LEU A 710 -2.34 -17.21 -32.61
CA LEU A 710 -3.28 -17.87 -31.70
C LEU A 710 -2.59 -19.02 -30.96
N THR A 711 -2.86 -19.14 -29.66
CA THR A 711 -2.32 -20.19 -28.81
C THR A 711 -3.44 -20.85 -28.01
N VAL A 712 -3.47 -22.18 -27.96
CA VAL A 712 -4.31 -22.95 -27.03
C VAL A 712 -3.46 -23.32 -25.82
N HIS A 713 -3.86 -22.90 -24.62
CA HIS A 713 -3.04 -23.00 -23.41
C HIS A 713 -3.28 -24.28 -22.62
N ARG A 714 -4.55 -24.62 -22.38
CA ARG A 714 -4.92 -25.76 -21.54
C ARG A 714 -6.29 -26.29 -21.93
N PHE A 715 -6.47 -27.59 -21.70
CA PHE A 715 -7.75 -28.28 -21.72
C PHE A 715 -8.11 -28.68 -20.30
N GLN A 716 -9.38 -28.62 -19.95
CA GLN A 716 -9.92 -29.08 -18.68
C GLN A 716 -11.26 -29.78 -18.92
N THR A 717 -11.43 -30.95 -18.32
CA THR A 717 -12.65 -31.74 -18.40
C THR A 717 -13.25 -31.97 -17.02
N SER A 718 -14.53 -32.30 -16.95
CA SER A 718 -15.15 -32.87 -15.74
C SER A 718 -14.68 -34.31 -15.51
N GLY A 719 -14.94 -34.81 -14.31
CA GLY A 719 -14.59 -36.16 -13.87
C GLY A 719 -13.13 -36.36 -13.45
N PRO A 720 -12.78 -37.55 -12.94
CA PRO A 720 -11.42 -37.87 -12.49
C PRO A 720 -10.42 -37.98 -13.66
N ALA A 721 -9.21 -37.45 -13.46
CA ALA A 721 -8.16 -37.31 -14.49
C ALA A 721 -7.65 -38.63 -15.12
N ASN A 722 -7.96 -39.79 -14.54
CA ASN A 722 -7.36 -41.09 -14.89
C ASN A 722 -8.38 -42.13 -15.42
N ALA A 723 -9.56 -41.74 -15.90
CA ALA A 723 -10.65 -42.69 -16.18
C ALA A 723 -11.16 -42.70 -17.64
N ALA A 724 -11.63 -43.87 -18.07
CA ALA A 724 -12.34 -44.11 -19.33
C ALA A 724 -13.76 -43.50 -19.28
N ILE A 725 -13.83 -42.17 -19.25
CA ILE A 725 -15.08 -41.40 -19.14
C ILE A 725 -15.33 -40.53 -20.37
N ILE A 726 -16.59 -40.26 -20.63
CA ILE A 726 -17.05 -39.17 -21.50
C ILE A 726 -17.41 -38.02 -20.57
N PRO A 727 -16.66 -36.91 -20.58
CA PRO A 727 -16.89 -35.82 -19.66
C PRO A 727 -18.17 -35.07 -20.02
N ARG A 728 -18.99 -34.74 -19.03
CA ARG A 728 -20.11 -33.80 -19.15
C ARG A 728 -19.66 -32.45 -19.71
N LEU A 729 -18.48 -31.99 -19.32
CA LEU A 729 -18.00 -30.66 -19.62
C LEU A 729 -16.54 -30.71 -20.08
N ALA A 730 -16.25 -30.01 -21.17
CA ALA A 730 -14.89 -29.76 -21.64
C ALA A 730 -14.70 -28.27 -21.88
N LYS A 731 -13.56 -27.72 -21.47
CA LYS A 731 -13.21 -26.32 -21.69
C LYS A 731 -11.74 -26.14 -22.05
N ALA A 732 -11.47 -25.15 -22.90
CA ALA A 732 -10.13 -24.77 -23.30
C ALA A 732 -9.92 -23.27 -23.10
N ALA A 733 -8.75 -22.92 -22.57
CA ALA A 733 -8.30 -21.53 -22.53
C ALA A 733 -7.41 -21.26 -23.75
N LEU A 734 -7.68 -20.18 -24.47
CA LEU A 734 -6.93 -19.75 -25.64
C LEU A 734 -6.56 -18.27 -25.54
N SER A 735 -5.54 -17.86 -26.28
CA SER A 735 -5.23 -16.44 -26.48
C SER A 735 -4.97 -16.11 -27.93
N LEU A 736 -5.33 -14.89 -28.31
CA LEU A 736 -4.97 -14.26 -29.57
C LEU A 736 -4.06 -13.09 -29.25
N ARG A 737 -2.88 -13.06 -29.86
CA ARG A 737 -1.98 -11.91 -29.80
C ARG A 737 -2.25 -11.03 -31.01
N LEU A 738 -2.70 -9.82 -30.73
CA LEU A 738 -3.09 -8.83 -31.73
C LEU A 738 -1.92 -7.93 -32.10
N VAL A 739 -1.98 -7.35 -33.29
CA VAL A 739 -0.99 -6.40 -33.79
C VAL A 739 -1.70 -5.10 -34.20
N PRO A 740 -0.98 -3.98 -34.34
CA PRO A 740 -1.58 -2.68 -34.63
C PRO A 740 -2.58 -2.72 -35.79
N ASN A 741 -3.65 -1.93 -35.66
CA ASN A 741 -4.85 -1.87 -36.49
C ASN A 741 -5.86 -3.03 -36.30
N GLN A 742 -5.56 -4.03 -35.47
CA GLN A 742 -6.57 -4.98 -35.00
C GLN A 742 -7.19 -4.46 -33.69
N GLU A 743 -8.41 -3.92 -33.75
CA GLU A 743 -9.14 -3.51 -32.55
C GLU A 743 -9.63 -4.75 -31.77
N ALA A 744 -9.34 -4.81 -30.47
CA ALA A 744 -9.55 -6.00 -29.65
C ALA A 744 -11.02 -6.42 -29.60
N ASP A 745 -11.94 -5.47 -29.43
CA ASP A 745 -13.38 -5.73 -29.41
C ASP A 745 -13.86 -6.39 -30.71
N THR A 746 -13.41 -5.88 -31.86
CA THR A 746 -13.79 -6.40 -33.18
C THR A 746 -13.28 -7.83 -33.39
N VAL A 747 -12.05 -8.12 -32.96
CA VAL A 747 -11.49 -9.47 -33.07
C VAL A 747 -12.16 -10.44 -32.10
N GLY A 748 -12.49 -9.98 -30.88
CA GLY A 748 -13.24 -10.75 -29.89
C GLY A 748 -14.62 -11.15 -30.40
N GLU A 749 -15.38 -10.20 -30.95
CA GLU A 749 -16.66 -10.48 -31.59
C GLU A 749 -16.53 -11.43 -32.78
N ALA A 750 -15.51 -11.25 -33.62
CA ALA A 750 -15.25 -12.13 -34.76
C ALA A 750 -14.92 -13.57 -34.32
N LEU A 751 -14.15 -13.75 -33.23
CA LEU A 751 -13.85 -15.05 -32.64
C LEU A 751 -15.14 -15.75 -32.17
N VAL A 752 -15.95 -15.05 -31.37
CA VAL A 752 -17.21 -15.61 -30.82
C VAL A 752 -18.14 -16.01 -31.96
N LYS A 753 -18.33 -15.12 -32.95
CA LYS A 753 -19.18 -15.38 -34.12
C LYS A 753 -18.67 -16.55 -34.96
N TYR A 754 -17.36 -16.64 -35.18
CA TYR A 754 -16.74 -17.73 -35.93
C TYR A 754 -16.99 -19.07 -35.24
N LEU A 755 -16.66 -19.17 -33.95
CA LEU A 755 -16.84 -20.38 -33.16
C LEU A 755 -18.30 -20.79 -33.10
N GLN A 756 -19.23 -19.84 -32.94
CA GLN A 756 -20.66 -20.16 -32.98
C GLN A 756 -21.06 -20.77 -34.32
N SER A 757 -20.62 -20.17 -35.42
CA SER A 757 -20.95 -20.68 -36.76
C SER A 757 -20.35 -22.06 -37.06
N GLU A 758 -19.15 -22.36 -36.53
CA GLU A 758 -18.51 -23.67 -36.69
C GLU A 758 -19.12 -24.72 -35.78
N PHE A 759 -19.53 -24.34 -34.57
CA PHE A 759 -20.23 -25.23 -33.64
C PHE A 759 -21.61 -25.63 -34.19
N ASP A 760 -22.36 -24.69 -34.75
CA ASP A 760 -23.67 -24.97 -35.37
C ASP A 760 -23.57 -25.99 -36.52
N LYS A 761 -22.43 -26.03 -37.25
CA LYS A 761 -22.18 -27.01 -38.32
C LYS A 761 -21.93 -28.43 -37.81
N LEU A 762 -21.53 -28.59 -36.56
CA LEU A 762 -21.34 -29.92 -35.96
C LEU A 762 -22.68 -30.65 -35.78
N GLY A 763 -23.79 -29.92 -35.69
CA GLY A 763 -25.11 -30.49 -35.42
C GLY A 763 -25.21 -31.15 -34.04
N SER A 764 -24.35 -30.74 -33.10
CA SER A 764 -24.30 -31.27 -31.74
C SER A 764 -25.43 -30.72 -30.88
N HIS A 765 -25.97 -31.55 -29.99
CA HIS A 765 -26.96 -31.17 -28.98
C HIS A 765 -26.34 -30.53 -27.73
N ASN A 766 -25.00 -30.53 -27.63
CA ASN A 766 -24.29 -29.90 -26.53
C ASN A 766 -24.42 -28.37 -26.60
N ARG A 767 -24.17 -27.70 -25.47
CA ARG A 767 -24.18 -26.24 -25.34
C ARG A 767 -22.75 -25.70 -25.38
N MET A 768 -22.49 -24.76 -26.27
CA MET A 768 -21.23 -24.00 -26.30
C MET A 768 -21.38 -22.66 -25.58
N THR A 769 -20.33 -22.22 -24.89
CA THR A 769 -20.18 -20.86 -24.36
C THR A 769 -18.76 -20.37 -24.61
N VAL A 770 -18.62 -19.13 -25.08
CA VAL A 770 -17.33 -18.46 -25.27
C VAL A 770 -17.30 -17.23 -24.37
N THR A 771 -16.32 -17.16 -23.47
CA THR A 771 -16.11 -16.04 -22.56
C THR A 771 -14.82 -15.33 -22.94
N ILE A 772 -14.83 -14.01 -23.08
CA ILE A 772 -13.62 -13.20 -23.18
C ILE A 772 -13.22 -12.81 -21.74
N ASP A 773 -12.12 -13.37 -21.25
CA ASP A 773 -11.69 -13.25 -19.86
C ASP A 773 -10.89 -11.96 -19.64
N HIS A 774 -10.08 -11.56 -20.62
CA HIS A 774 -9.25 -10.36 -20.58
C HIS A 774 -8.94 -9.86 -21.99
N GLN A 775 -8.83 -8.55 -22.18
CA GLN A 775 -8.46 -7.94 -23.46
C GLN A 775 -7.56 -6.72 -23.28
N ALA A 776 -6.59 -6.58 -24.16
CA ALA A 776 -5.69 -5.43 -24.26
C ALA A 776 -5.46 -5.05 -25.73
N GLU A 777 -5.55 -3.76 -26.02
CA GLU A 777 -5.35 -3.25 -27.38
C GLU A 777 -3.87 -3.29 -27.80
N PRO A 778 -3.56 -3.58 -29.07
CA PRO A 778 -2.22 -3.36 -29.61
C PRO A 778 -1.92 -1.86 -29.69
N TRP A 779 -0.63 -1.52 -29.60
CA TRP A 779 -0.18 -0.13 -29.67
C TRP A 779 0.96 0.04 -30.67
N LEU A 780 0.94 1.16 -31.39
CA LEU A 780 2.00 1.59 -32.30
C LEU A 780 2.14 3.11 -32.19
N GLY A 781 3.24 3.56 -31.62
CA GLY A 781 3.56 4.98 -31.49
C GLY A 781 4.22 5.53 -32.76
N ASP A 782 3.95 6.80 -33.05
CA ASP A 782 4.69 7.54 -34.07
C ASP A 782 6.09 7.90 -33.56
N PHE A 783 7.07 7.07 -33.89
CA PHE A 783 8.46 7.25 -33.47
C PHE A 783 9.16 8.48 -34.08
N ASN A 784 8.50 9.23 -34.97
CA ASN A 784 9.03 10.49 -35.53
C ASN A 784 8.61 11.73 -34.75
N ASN A 785 7.74 11.61 -33.75
CA ASN A 785 7.22 12.75 -33.01
C ASN A 785 8.26 13.35 -32.03
N GLN A 786 7.90 14.47 -31.40
CA GLN A 786 8.77 15.22 -30.49
C GLN A 786 9.17 14.47 -29.21
N ILE A 787 8.30 13.61 -28.66
CA ILE A 787 8.61 12.87 -27.43
C ILE A 787 9.64 11.77 -27.70
N PHE A 788 9.54 11.04 -28.83
CA PHE A 788 10.55 10.06 -29.22
C PHE A 788 11.90 10.72 -29.51
N GLN A 789 11.92 11.84 -30.23
CA GLN A 789 13.16 12.57 -30.51
C GLN A 789 13.84 13.08 -29.22
N THR A 790 13.04 13.57 -28.26
CA THR A 790 13.56 14.04 -26.97
C THR A 790 14.08 12.88 -26.13
N LEU A 791 13.37 11.74 -26.13
CA LEU A 791 13.77 10.53 -25.42
C LEU A 791 15.05 9.92 -26.02
N ASP A 792 15.17 9.81 -27.34
CA ASP A 792 16.37 9.37 -28.05
C ASP A 792 17.60 10.17 -27.61
N LYS A 793 17.49 11.50 -27.70
CA LYS A 793 18.56 12.41 -27.28
C LYS A 793 18.90 12.23 -25.80
N ALA A 794 17.90 12.17 -24.92
CA ALA A 794 18.11 12.01 -23.48
C ALA A 794 18.82 10.68 -23.14
N ILE A 795 18.43 9.59 -23.80
CA ILE A 795 19.08 8.28 -23.65
C ILE A 795 20.54 8.35 -24.10
N MET A 796 20.80 8.94 -25.27
CA MET A 796 22.15 9.00 -25.82
C MET A 796 23.07 9.98 -25.09
N ASP A 797 22.53 11.04 -24.48
CA ASP A 797 23.30 11.92 -23.58
C ASP A 797 23.75 11.21 -22.30
N VAL A 798 23.00 10.20 -21.84
CA VAL A 798 23.25 9.48 -20.57
C VAL A 798 24.02 8.17 -20.78
N TRP A 799 23.78 7.49 -21.90
CA TRP A 799 24.41 6.20 -22.22
C TRP A 799 25.46 6.26 -23.33
N GLY A 800 25.41 7.28 -24.19
CA GLY A 800 26.22 7.38 -25.38
C GLY A 800 27.54 8.16 -25.21
N PRO A 801 28.39 8.13 -26.25
CA PRO A 801 28.29 7.26 -27.43
C PRO A 801 28.68 5.81 -27.10
N ILE A 802 27.97 4.84 -27.69
CA ILE A 802 28.22 3.41 -27.45
C ILE A 802 29.22 2.90 -28.50
N PRO A 803 30.39 2.36 -28.09
CA PRO A 803 31.37 1.83 -29.04
C PRO A 803 30.81 0.62 -29.80
N GLU A 804 30.99 0.57 -31.12
CA GLU A 804 30.85 -0.67 -31.87
C GLU A 804 32.04 -1.59 -31.53
N VAL A 805 31.77 -2.83 -31.11
CA VAL A 805 32.81 -3.80 -30.74
C VAL A 805 33.58 -4.23 -32.00
N PRO A 806 34.92 -4.36 -31.98
CA PRO A 806 35.67 -4.78 -33.17
C PRO A 806 35.31 -6.19 -33.63
N GLN A 807 35.20 -6.39 -34.96
CA GLN A 807 35.31 -7.71 -35.56
C GLN A 807 36.68 -8.30 -35.23
N HIS A 808 36.79 -9.14 -34.19
CA HIS A 808 37.98 -9.96 -34.02
C HIS A 808 38.02 -10.99 -35.14
N ARG A 809 38.71 -10.64 -36.25
CA ARG A 809 39.24 -11.64 -37.19
C ARG A 809 40.08 -12.61 -36.37
N ARG A 810 39.58 -13.84 -36.16
CA ARG A 810 40.40 -14.98 -35.74
C ARG A 810 41.58 -15.07 -36.70
N LYS A 811 42.78 -14.67 -36.27
CA LYS A 811 44.01 -15.06 -36.95
C LYS A 811 44.17 -16.55 -36.74
N SER A 812 43.85 -17.32 -37.77
CA SER A 812 44.26 -18.73 -37.86
C SER A 812 45.78 -18.77 -38.00
N SER A 813 46.50 -19.02 -36.91
CA SER A 813 47.86 -19.53 -36.99
C SER A 813 47.78 -21.03 -37.26
N LEU A 814 47.81 -21.39 -38.53
CA LEU A 814 48.20 -22.71 -38.99
C LEU A 814 49.65 -22.96 -38.58
N ALA A 815 49.86 -23.88 -37.64
CA ALA A 815 51.13 -24.58 -37.50
C ALA A 815 50.87 -26.06 -37.81
N GLN A 816 51.35 -26.49 -38.98
CA GLN A 816 51.44 -27.91 -39.34
C GLN A 816 52.47 -28.58 -38.43
N VAL A 817 52.07 -29.64 -37.71
CA VAL A 817 52.96 -30.77 -37.39
C VAL A 817 52.16 -32.07 -37.52
N SER A 818 52.84 -33.06 -38.06
CA SER A 818 52.46 -34.31 -38.70
C SER A 818 51.85 -35.41 -37.81
N LYS A 819 51.19 -36.35 -38.50
CA LYS A 819 50.78 -37.68 -38.03
C LYS A 819 51.95 -38.48 -37.43
N GLU A 820 51.60 -39.30 -36.44
CA GLU A 820 52.15 -40.61 -36.02
C GLU A 820 52.54 -40.67 -34.54
N ASN A 821 51.69 -41.28 -33.70
CA ASN A 821 51.98 -42.55 -33.04
C ASN A 821 50.87 -42.94 -32.07
N ALA A 822 50.45 -44.19 -32.18
CA ALA A 822 49.55 -44.87 -31.27
C ALA A 822 50.18 -45.01 -29.88
N LEU A 823 49.35 -45.04 -28.83
CA LEU A 823 49.43 -46.05 -27.77
C LEU A 823 48.19 -46.01 -26.84
N LYS A 824 47.70 -47.23 -26.59
CA LYS A 824 46.59 -47.63 -25.74
C LYS A 824 46.78 -47.21 -24.29
N VAL A 825 45.71 -46.79 -23.60
CA VAL A 825 45.45 -47.20 -22.21
C VAL A 825 43.96 -47.44 -22.00
N THR A 826 43.69 -48.54 -21.34
CA THR A 826 42.46 -49.31 -21.17
C THR A 826 41.55 -48.73 -20.09
N ILE A 827 40.24 -48.85 -20.30
CA ILE A 827 39.16 -48.63 -19.31
C ILE A 827 39.20 -49.71 -18.21
N PRO A 828 38.76 -49.40 -16.97
CA PRO A 828 37.88 -50.31 -16.26
C PRO A 828 36.51 -49.71 -15.90
N LYS A 829 35.48 -50.52 -16.15
CA LYS A 829 34.08 -50.51 -15.68
C LYS A 829 34.02 -50.47 -14.13
N LYS A 830 32.95 -50.15 -13.39
CA LYS A 830 31.47 -50.01 -13.51
C LYS A 830 31.06 -49.25 -12.20
N GLU A 831 29.96 -48.52 -12.10
CA GLU A 831 28.65 -49.02 -11.64
C GLU A 831 27.56 -47.95 -11.81
N GLU A 832 26.34 -48.43 -12.01
CA GLU A 832 25.12 -47.71 -12.36
C GLU A 832 24.51 -46.97 -11.16
N MET A 833 24.01 -45.75 -11.38
CA MET A 833 22.75 -45.32 -10.78
C MET A 833 22.02 -44.36 -11.73
N GLN A 834 20.80 -44.75 -12.07
CA GLN A 834 19.85 -44.03 -12.89
C GLN A 834 19.44 -42.71 -12.21
N ASN A 835 19.47 -41.60 -12.96
CA ASN A 835 18.52 -40.52 -12.82
C ASN A 835 18.41 -39.78 -14.15
N THR A 836 17.38 -40.15 -14.93
CA THR A 836 16.98 -39.46 -16.15
C THR A 836 16.25 -38.16 -15.78
N HIS A 837 16.96 -37.04 -15.76
CA HIS A 837 16.32 -35.73 -15.91
C HIS A 837 16.33 -35.34 -17.38
N THR A 838 15.19 -35.53 -18.02
CA THR A 838 14.87 -34.93 -19.32
C THR A 838 14.82 -33.42 -19.15
N SER A 839 15.81 -32.70 -19.68
CA SER A 839 15.76 -31.25 -19.83
C SER A 839 14.66 -30.90 -20.83
N LYS A 840 13.54 -30.38 -20.33
CA LYS A 840 12.55 -29.70 -21.17
C LYS A 840 13.15 -28.37 -21.64
N PRO A 841 13.07 -28.02 -22.93
CA PRO A 841 13.46 -26.68 -23.38
C PRO A 841 12.46 -25.65 -22.83
N SER A 842 12.99 -24.64 -22.14
CA SER A 842 12.23 -23.48 -21.68
C SER A 842 11.89 -22.54 -22.86
N PRO A 843 10.80 -21.77 -22.78
CA PRO A 843 10.43 -20.84 -23.85
C PRO A 843 11.45 -19.71 -23.97
N THR A 844 11.79 -19.38 -25.22
CA THR A 844 12.75 -18.34 -25.60
C THR A 844 12.18 -16.94 -25.31
N THR A 845 12.34 -16.45 -24.08
CA THR A 845 12.19 -15.02 -23.75
C THR A 845 13.44 -14.24 -24.22
N SER A 846 13.43 -12.91 -24.08
CA SER A 846 14.58 -12.01 -24.32
C SER A 846 15.89 -12.53 -23.69
N SER A 847 15.77 -13.29 -22.59
CA SER A 847 16.86 -13.99 -21.90
C SER A 847 17.70 -14.92 -22.80
N VAL A 848 17.13 -15.50 -23.86
CA VAL A 848 17.89 -16.37 -24.79
C VAL A 848 18.76 -15.57 -25.75
N LEU A 849 18.41 -14.31 -26.04
CA LEU A 849 19.28 -13.42 -26.83
C LEU A 849 20.50 -12.96 -26.02
N ALA A 850 20.40 -12.95 -24.68
CA ALA A 850 21.45 -12.50 -23.77
C ALA A 850 22.51 -13.56 -23.43
N ASN A 851 22.17 -14.86 -23.46
CA ASN A 851 23.04 -15.93 -22.96
C ASN A 851 23.86 -16.63 -24.06
N GLY A 852 25.09 -16.20 -24.28
CA GLY A 852 26.17 -17.08 -24.74
C GLY A 852 26.61 -17.99 -23.59
N GLY A 853 26.81 -19.29 -23.84
CA GLY A 853 26.94 -20.32 -22.80
C GLY A 853 28.03 -20.10 -21.73
N PRO A 854 27.89 -20.70 -20.53
CA PRO A 854 28.79 -20.43 -19.41
C PRO A 854 30.11 -21.19 -19.57
N THR A 855 31.21 -20.47 -19.76
CA THR A 855 32.55 -21.00 -19.46
C THR A 855 32.84 -20.77 -17.98
N SER A 856 32.90 -21.86 -17.21
CA SER A 856 33.40 -21.89 -15.84
C SER A 856 34.86 -21.45 -15.79
N ALA A 857 35.15 -20.32 -15.16
CA ALA A 857 36.51 -19.93 -14.79
C ALA A 857 36.56 -19.69 -13.28
N SER A 858 37.18 -20.66 -12.59
CA SER A 858 37.52 -20.65 -11.18
C SER A 858 38.46 -19.50 -10.83
N SER A 859 38.16 -18.85 -9.71
CA SER A 859 38.99 -17.83 -9.04
C SER A 859 40.36 -18.36 -8.64
N SER A 860 41.42 -17.65 -9.01
CA SER A 860 42.72 -17.72 -8.32
C SER A 860 43.27 -16.32 -8.08
N ALA A 861 43.77 -16.14 -6.87
CA ALA A 861 44.19 -14.90 -6.23
C ALA A 861 45.18 -14.04 -7.03
N LEU A 862 45.05 -12.72 -6.90
CA LEU A 862 46.04 -11.72 -7.29
C LEU A 862 46.78 -11.24 -6.04
N THR A 863 48.11 -11.39 -6.06
CA THR A 863 49.06 -10.69 -5.19
C THR A 863 49.97 -9.81 -6.06
N ASP A 864 50.34 -8.67 -5.48
CA ASP A 864 51.18 -7.57 -5.97
C ASP A 864 52.34 -7.91 -6.93
N ALA A 865 52.59 -6.99 -7.87
CA ALA A 865 53.91 -6.34 -8.02
C ALA A 865 53.87 -5.15 -8.99
N THR A 866 54.55 -4.10 -8.56
CA THR A 866 54.77 -2.79 -9.20
C THR A 866 55.90 -2.77 -10.25
N ASN A 867 55.80 -1.78 -11.16
CA ASN A 867 56.84 -1.11 -11.95
C ASN A 867 57.70 -1.92 -12.93
N ASP A 868 57.57 -1.60 -14.23
CA ASP A 868 58.73 -1.10 -14.98
C ASP A 868 58.34 -0.36 -16.27
N THR A 869 59.01 0.78 -16.48
CA THR A 869 58.94 1.64 -17.68
C THR A 869 60.03 1.25 -18.67
N SER A 870 59.70 1.02 -19.95
CA SER A 870 60.44 1.58 -21.11
C SER A 870 59.92 1.12 -22.48
N SER A 871 60.18 1.97 -23.47
CA SER A 871 60.22 1.75 -24.93
C SER A 871 58.94 2.04 -25.75
N LEU A 872 58.97 3.24 -26.33
CA LEU A 872 58.11 3.78 -27.38
C LEU A 872 58.45 3.15 -28.73
N LEU A 873 57.42 2.66 -29.44
CA LEU A 873 57.37 2.58 -30.90
C LEU A 873 55.99 3.03 -31.38
N PRO A 874 55.88 3.72 -32.55
CA PRO A 874 54.69 4.47 -32.91
C PRO A 874 53.55 3.55 -33.38
N ILE A 875 52.42 3.63 -32.69
CA ILE A 875 51.16 2.97 -33.05
C ILE A 875 50.54 3.75 -34.24
N PRO A 876 50.07 3.07 -35.31
CA PRO A 876 49.39 3.74 -36.42
C PRO A 876 48.10 4.40 -35.92
N SER A 877 47.82 5.60 -36.41
CA SER A 877 46.60 6.38 -36.16
C SER A 877 45.33 5.51 -36.12
N PRO A 878 44.47 5.63 -35.10
CA PRO A 878 43.24 4.85 -35.03
C PRO A 878 42.31 5.30 -36.16
N THR A 879 41.94 4.36 -37.01
CA THR A 879 40.76 4.47 -37.86
C THR A 879 39.57 4.88 -36.97
N THR A 880 38.86 5.92 -37.36
CA THR A 880 37.70 6.46 -36.65
C THR A 880 36.69 5.34 -36.40
N LYS A 881 36.61 4.88 -35.14
CA LYS A 881 35.62 3.90 -34.71
C LYS A 881 34.24 4.52 -34.88
N LYS A 882 33.37 3.92 -35.71
CA LYS A 882 31.96 4.32 -35.76
C LYS A 882 31.35 4.01 -34.39
N SER A 883 30.79 5.02 -33.74
CA SER A 883 30.02 4.83 -32.49
C SER A 883 28.55 5.03 -32.79
N ARG A 884 27.69 4.24 -32.15
CA ARG A 884 26.24 4.37 -32.28
C ARG A 884 25.78 5.71 -31.68
N THR A 885 24.98 6.44 -32.45
CA THR A 885 24.46 7.78 -32.09
C THR A 885 22.96 7.79 -31.75
N LYS A 886 22.28 6.63 -31.81
CA LYS A 886 20.85 6.46 -31.49
C LYS A 886 20.59 5.15 -30.73
N PRO A 887 19.59 5.06 -29.84
CA PRO A 887 19.17 3.81 -29.22
C PRO A 887 18.51 2.89 -30.25
N LEU A 888 18.32 1.62 -29.90
CA LEU A 888 17.56 0.68 -30.73
C LEU A 888 16.06 0.93 -30.58
N TYR A 889 15.36 1.15 -31.69
CA TYR A 889 13.91 1.23 -31.70
C TYR A 889 13.33 -0.18 -31.82
N ILE A 890 12.64 -0.63 -30.79
CA ILE A 890 12.12 -2.00 -30.69
C ILE A 890 10.60 -2.02 -30.56
N ARG A 891 10.02 -3.16 -30.91
CA ARG A 891 8.65 -3.52 -30.51
C ARG A 891 8.74 -4.62 -29.46
N GLU A 892 7.66 -4.90 -28.76
CA GLU A 892 7.61 -6.03 -27.83
C GLU A 892 6.43 -6.96 -28.12
N GLY A 893 6.59 -8.21 -27.68
CA GLY A 893 5.52 -9.21 -27.72
C GLY A 893 4.55 -9.11 -26.54
N GLY A 894 4.92 -8.35 -25.49
CA GLY A 894 4.09 -8.08 -24.32
C GLY A 894 2.94 -7.12 -24.63
N SER A 895 2.08 -6.91 -23.64
CA SER A 895 0.87 -6.08 -23.72
C SER A 895 0.79 -5.22 -22.47
N ILE A 896 0.51 -3.93 -22.63
CA ILE A 896 0.24 -2.99 -21.53
C ILE A 896 -1.09 -2.31 -21.87
N PRO A 897 -2.20 -2.66 -21.20
CA PRO A 897 -3.54 -2.17 -21.58
C PRO A 897 -3.66 -0.64 -21.59
N ALA A 898 -2.93 0.03 -20.69
CA ALA A 898 -3.09 1.46 -20.45
C ALA A 898 -2.61 2.36 -21.60
N ILE A 899 -1.56 2.01 -22.35
CA ILE A 899 -0.91 2.96 -23.28
C ILE A 899 -1.84 3.42 -24.40
N ARG A 900 -2.52 2.48 -25.07
CA ARG A 900 -3.42 2.77 -26.17
C ARG A 900 -4.71 3.42 -25.68
N PHE A 901 -5.18 3.01 -24.50
CA PHE A 901 -6.32 3.63 -23.86
C PHE A 901 -6.06 5.11 -23.54
N LEU A 902 -4.94 5.42 -22.87
CA LEU A 902 -4.57 6.78 -22.50
C LEU A 902 -4.38 7.68 -23.73
N GLU A 903 -3.72 7.17 -24.79
CA GLU A 903 -3.56 7.89 -26.05
C GLU A 903 -4.91 8.25 -26.69
N LYS A 904 -5.86 7.29 -26.75
CA LYS A 904 -7.23 7.54 -27.25
C LYS A 904 -8.00 8.52 -26.36
N GLU A 905 -7.92 8.35 -25.04
CA GLU A 905 -8.70 9.12 -24.08
C GLU A 905 -8.26 10.58 -24.00
N PHE A 906 -6.95 10.85 -24.04
CA PHE A 906 -6.40 12.20 -23.95
C PHE A 906 -6.06 12.83 -25.30
N GLY A 907 -6.04 12.06 -26.39
CA GLY A 907 -5.65 12.55 -27.72
C GLY A 907 -4.19 13.04 -27.78
N ALA A 908 -3.32 12.46 -26.95
CA ALA A 908 -1.94 12.88 -26.77
C ALA A 908 -0.96 11.78 -27.20
N PRO A 909 0.14 12.11 -27.90
CA PRO A 909 1.14 11.13 -28.33
C PRO A 909 1.82 10.45 -27.12
N ALA A 910 1.98 9.13 -27.23
CA ALA A 910 2.65 8.31 -26.21
C ALA A 910 4.06 7.87 -26.65
N ALA A 911 4.96 7.69 -25.68
CA ALA A 911 6.24 7.01 -25.85
C ALA A 911 6.51 6.06 -24.67
N HIS A 912 7.26 4.99 -24.92
CA HIS A 912 7.55 3.96 -23.93
C HIS A 912 9.06 3.79 -23.77
N PHE A 913 9.55 4.07 -22.57
CA PHE A 913 10.95 4.02 -22.20
C PHE A 913 11.30 2.75 -21.40
N PRO A 914 12.11 1.85 -21.94
CA PRO A 914 12.61 0.67 -21.23
C PRO A 914 13.68 1.02 -20.19
N CYS A 915 13.38 0.80 -18.90
CA CYS A 915 14.32 1.03 -17.80
C CYS A 915 15.18 -0.20 -17.47
N GLY A 916 14.60 -1.39 -17.60
CA GLY A 916 15.25 -2.66 -17.24
C GLY A 916 16.08 -3.29 -18.36
N GLN A 917 16.84 -4.32 -18.02
CA GLN A 917 17.62 -5.12 -18.98
C GLN A 917 16.91 -6.43 -19.34
N ALA A 918 17.35 -7.08 -20.43
CA ALA A 918 16.79 -8.37 -20.86
C ALA A 918 16.92 -9.47 -19.80
N SER A 919 17.94 -9.40 -18.93
CA SER A 919 18.19 -10.36 -17.85
C SER A 919 17.54 -10.02 -16.49
N ASP A 920 16.70 -8.99 -16.43
CA ASP A 920 16.05 -8.55 -15.18
C ASP A 920 15.01 -9.55 -14.65
N SER A 921 14.61 -10.54 -15.45
CA SER A 921 13.76 -11.66 -15.03
C SER A 921 12.41 -11.24 -14.43
N ALA A 922 11.80 -10.20 -15.00
CA ALA A 922 10.44 -9.80 -14.65
C ALA A 922 9.46 -10.98 -14.73
N HIS A 923 8.52 -11.01 -13.78
CA HIS A 923 7.58 -12.11 -13.49
C HIS A 923 8.20 -13.44 -13.05
N LEU A 924 9.52 -13.61 -13.15
CA LEU A 924 10.22 -14.83 -12.77
C LEU A 924 10.85 -14.70 -11.38
N ASP A 925 11.45 -15.79 -10.91
CA ASP A 925 12.24 -15.80 -9.69
C ASP A 925 13.53 -14.98 -9.87
N ASN A 926 14.00 -14.35 -8.79
CA ASN A 926 15.20 -13.50 -8.79
C ASN A 926 15.09 -12.28 -9.71
N GLU A 927 13.88 -11.71 -9.80
CA GLU A 927 13.70 -10.40 -10.42
C GLU A 927 14.69 -9.40 -9.81
N ARG A 928 15.33 -8.64 -10.70
CA ARG A 928 16.37 -7.69 -10.33
C ARG A 928 16.36 -6.48 -11.25
N LEU A 929 16.89 -5.37 -10.76
CA LEU A 929 17.21 -4.19 -11.57
C LEU A 929 18.66 -3.79 -11.36
N ARG A 930 19.40 -3.58 -12.43
CA ARG A 930 20.78 -3.11 -12.33
C ARG A 930 20.82 -1.69 -11.74
N LEU A 931 21.68 -1.48 -10.74
CA LEU A 931 21.73 -0.20 -10.02
C LEU A 931 22.00 1.00 -10.94
N ILE A 932 22.92 0.84 -11.89
CA ILE A 932 23.24 1.89 -12.87
C ILE A 932 22.05 2.20 -13.79
N ASN A 933 21.19 1.21 -14.08
CA ASN A 933 19.99 1.42 -14.90
C ASN A 933 18.96 2.26 -14.15
N LEU A 934 18.77 2.04 -12.85
CA LEU A 934 17.90 2.87 -12.01
C LEU A 934 18.36 4.34 -12.01
N TYR A 935 19.65 4.58 -11.73
CA TYR A 935 20.21 5.93 -11.68
C TYR A 935 20.14 6.65 -13.03
N LYS A 936 20.52 5.95 -14.10
CA LYS A 936 20.46 6.53 -15.44
C LYS A 936 19.03 6.75 -15.93
N SER A 937 18.07 5.92 -15.52
CA SER A 937 16.66 6.15 -15.80
C SER A 937 16.17 7.45 -15.16
N LYS A 938 16.55 7.71 -13.89
CA LYS A 938 16.28 9.00 -13.23
C LYS A 938 16.85 10.17 -14.03
N ASP A 939 18.10 10.08 -14.47
CA ASP A 939 18.75 11.14 -15.27
C ASP A 939 18.07 11.37 -16.63
N ILE A 940 17.61 10.30 -17.29
CA ILE A 940 16.86 10.35 -18.54
C ILE A 940 15.51 11.04 -18.32
N PHE A 941 14.73 10.60 -17.31
CA PHE A 941 13.47 11.27 -16.96
C PHE A 941 13.67 12.75 -16.65
N LYS A 942 14.72 13.09 -15.90
CA LYS A 942 15.07 14.46 -15.56
C LYS A 942 15.32 15.31 -16.81
N ARG A 943 16.01 14.77 -17.82
CA ARG A 943 16.22 15.45 -19.10
C ARG A 943 14.93 15.58 -19.89
N VAL A 944 14.14 14.51 -20.00
CA VAL A 944 12.86 14.51 -20.75
C VAL A 944 11.89 15.53 -20.15
N PHE A 945 11.66 15.51 -18.83
CA PHE A 945 10.77 16.46 -18.15
C PHE A 945 11.26 17.91 -18.22
N ARG A 946 12.56 18.14 -18.40
CA ARG A 946 13.13 19.48 -18.61
C ARG A 946 12.99 19.96 -20.05
N GLU A 947 13.31 19.13 -21.03
CA GLU A 947 13.47 19.53 -22.43
C GLU A 947 12.19 19.41 -23.27
N LEU A 948 11.35 18.40 -23.03
CA LEU A 948 10.13 18.15 -23.81
C LEU A 948 9.17 19.35 -23.81
N PRO A 949 8.93 20.07 -22.69
CA PRO A 949 8.03 21.22 -22.66
C PRO A 949 8.50 22.42 -23.51
N MET A 950 9.75 22.42 -23.97
CA MET A 950 10.33 23.47 -24.81
C MET A 950 10.11 23.24 -26.31
N LYS A 951 9.39 22.17 -26.69
CA LYS A 951 9.20 21.73 -28.08
C LYS A 951 7.87 22.15 -28.69
#